data_AF-A0A1V5WS16-F1
#
_entry.id   AF-A0A1V5WS16-F1
#
_cell.length_a   1.000
_cell.length_b   1.000
_cell.length_c   1.000
_cell.angle_alpha   90.00
_cell.angle_beta   90.00
_cell.angle_gamma   90.00
#
_symmetry.space_group_name_H-M   'P 1'
#
loop_
_entity.id
_entity.type
_entity.pdbx_description
1 polymer ?
#
loop_
_entity_poly.entity_id
_entity_poly.type
_entity_poly.pdbx_seq_one_letter_code
_entity_poly.pdbx_strand_id
1 'polypeptide(L)'
;MQEKKSRFYALDLLRGLAVFLMLLAHSVYFFSHRDSSLIISLENTGNVFCFTTFLLISGAVSYIAYLNHDLADSRKNRVIKRILALIVSYYLIAVFVELKSILHADVWQKISILLDIITLRNLPSYTEYIVPFIIYPLIMFVFSDVFRKIAKNILLVVVFSTIFYLVGFLVYNLPFAGFFEPWKALVAGAEGYFRFPLLQYFPVFLLGLYWGRQLIRLENIKLKEQLVAKLGLLFAITFLLIWYFANALDVSAGEILRRWPPSLGFLAFSSSISFLVSYLIYKSKNFRSLPVLKDFLLILGQNAFAFFWAHVFLLTLYKFISGPQISSLLVFVIMFVLLIVVSLILATILPFNYRFVLCKVRGSCEEDEIRDSEVLKLEEEVLRGTKKELGFLRKFFFPAPDGTTKRKRLIKKRHILAGLVIGAVVAALVSPAIVEEVKTSIKNSRNASWWDDSYAYRQNINVVNTSTFSNISEGQTLKFQINHKKMVEAGESKADGGDIRMVYLAASGYKEIAFLVDSWGSEQTEITFNNQEIINGGSNDSLYFLYFGNTLASFEPGDFNLEPTPADYRVELSSTSTHAVLASVSKKWNLIEKDDGKLEVYGRPMVEVSKEATVRYRVLDTPLKGMMVVNSEGFFEAQIQISSLKAGTYQVQIELNDNGNILLSQKVGFYVSYPLYITWTYDWEGYDVSGAYLKASEDISREYGVPITHFFNPRIFTTSTITPDRAQYLTDWLRNRMNIGDGYGLHLHMFYDFVELSGVTPKKEPRWDKAEGDGYSVLTSAYSKDELKQIISKAMSELENQGLPEPEIYRAGGWFSNIETLKALEELGFGADSSGRTAYKFGQNSIAGHWDLSPLSQPYFPSRTDQNAPSLSNHLNLLEIPNNGTDSYWFSASEMIERFNANFTNQPLKEKKQLTYLSHPHWFKQSEQSRIRELFGYIAKYNNSSDSGPVIYVTSQEILDIWTK
;
A
#
# COMPACT_ATOMS: atom_id res chain seq x y z
N MET A 1 36.80 -41.84 49.75
CA MET A 1 35.38 -41.45 49.97
C MET A 1 35.13 -40.11 49.28
N GLN A 2 34.40 -40.09 48.16
CA GLN A 2 33.93 -38.84 47.54
C GLN A 2 32.66 -38.40 48.29
N GLU A 3 32.68 -37.23 48.93
CA GLU A 3 31.47 -36.59 49.46
C GLU A 3 30.38 -36.58 48.38
N LYS A 4 29.26 -37.23 48.69
CA LYS A 4 28.05 -37.28 47.88
C LYS A 4 27.46 -35.86 47.84
N LYS A 5 27.86 -35.05 46.85
CA LYS A 5 27.35 -33.68 46.68
C LYS A 5 25.83 -33.71 46.51
N SER A 6 25.12 -33.19 47.51
CA SER A 6 23.67 -33.04 47.47
C SER A 6 23.28 -31.99 46.43
N ARG A 7 22.32 -32.32 45.56
CA ARG A 7 21.65 -31.37 44.64
C ARG A 7 20.28 -31.03 45.23
N PHE A 8 19.84 -29.78 45.05
CA PHE A 8 18.51 -29.34 45.46
C PHE A 8 17.50 -29.66 44.36
N TYR A 9 16.51 -30.48 44.71
CA TYR A 9 15.54 -31.03 43.75
C TYR A 9 14.65 -29.95 43.13
N ALA A 10 14.19 -29.00 43.95
CA ALA A 10 13.33 -27.90 43.49
C ALA A 10 14.03 -26.98 42.46
N LEU A 11 15.34 -26.70 42.66
CA LEU A 11 16.10 -25.84 41.74
C LEU A 11 16.31 -26.48 40.37
N ASP A 12 16.55 -27.79 40.32
CA ASP A 12 16.73 -28.51 39.05
C ASP A 12 15.39 -28.63 38.30
N LEU A 13 14.26 -28.88 38.98
CA LEU A 13 12.93 -28.89 38.36
C LEU A 13 12.50 -27.53 37.82
N LEU A 14 12.65 -26.46 38.61
CA LEU A 14 12.31 -25.11 38.21
C LEU A 14 13.13 -24.69 36.97
N ARG A 15 14.43 -25.02 36.97
CA ARG A 15 15.28 -24.79 35.80
C ARG A 15 14.83 -25.62 34.60
N GLY A 16 14.42 -26.87 34.81
CA GLY A 16 13.89 -27.74 33.76
C GLY A 16 12.65 -27.18 33.08
N LEU A 17 11.72 -26.64 33.87
CA LEU A 17 10.55 -25.96 33.34
C LEU A 17 10.93 -24.70 32.55
N ALA A 18 11.86 -23.89 33.05
CA ALA A 18 12.36 -22.72 32.34
C ALA A 18 13.02 -23.10 31.00
N VAL A 19 13.78 -24.21 30.94
CA VAL A 19 14.31 -24.73 29.67
C VAL A 19 13.18 -25.12 28.73
N PHE A 20 12.19 -25.87 29.19
CA PHE A 20 11.06 -26.28 28.36
C PHE A 20 10.29 -25.09 27.77
N LEU A 21 9.96 -24.09 28.60
CA LEU A 21 9.26 -22.88 28.17
C LEU A 21 10.11 -22.00 27.24
N MET A 22 11.43 -21.95 27.44
CA MET A 22 12.35 -21.28 26.53
C MET A 22 12.36 -21.97 25.15
N LEU A 23 12.45 -23.31 25.11
CA LEU A 23 12.38 -24.07 23.86
C LEU A 23 11.05 -23.79 23.13
N LEU A 24 9.94 -23.78 23.88
CA LEU A 24 8.62 -23.50 23.34
C LEU A 24 8.50 -22.08 22.77
N ALA A 25 8.90 -21.06 23.52
CA ALA A 25 8.79 -19.67 23.08
C ALA A 25 9.63 -19.40 21.82
N HIS A 26 10.86 -19.91 21.75
CA HIS A 26 11.65 -19.79 20.54
C HIS A 26 11.06 -20.60 19.38
N SER A 27 10.52 -21.81 19.63
CA SER A 27 9.85 -22.56 18.57
C SER A 27 8.65 -21.81 18.01
N VAL A 28 7.87 -21.12 18.84
CA VAL A 28 6.78 -20.24 18.37
C VAL A 28 7.33 -19.16 17.45
N TYR A 29 8.37 -18.44 17.90
CA TYR A 29 8.99 -17.37 17.11
C TYR A 29 9.52 -17.84 15.75
N PHE A 30 10.20 -19.00 15.71
CA PHE A 30 10.84 -19.49 14.49
C PHE A 30 9.89 -20.26 13.57
N PHE A 31 8.94 -21.02 14.12
CA PHE A 31 8.10 -21.91 13.33
C PHE A 31 6.71 -21.34 13.06
N SER A 32 6.18 -20.36 13.80
CA SER A 32 4.79 -19.92 13.62
C SER A 32 4.67 -18.52 13.01
N HIS A 33 3.65 -18.30 12.18
CA HIS A 33 3.24 -16.95 11.73
C HIS A 33 2.60 -16.11 12.84
N ARG A 34 2.34 -16.70 14.02
CA ARG A 34 1.72 -16.04 15.18
C ARG A 34 0.27 -15.58 14.95
N ASP A 35 -0.44 -16.23 14.03
CA ASP A 35 -1.85 -15.95 13.72
C ASP A 35 -2.84 -16.37 14.84
N SER A 36 -2.38 -17.15 15.83
CA SER A 36 -3.22 -17.68 16.91
C SER A 36 -2.89 -17.02 18.25
N SER A 37 -3.91 -16.49 18.92
CA SER A 37 -3.81 -15.92 20.27
C SER A 37 -3.27 -16.92 21.30
N LEU A 38 -3.57 -18.21 21.14
CA LEU A 38 -3.05 -19.28 21.99
C LEU A 38 -1.53 -19.45 21.80
N ILE A 39 -1.05 -19.45 20.55
CA ILE A 39 0.37 -19.57 20.22
C ILE A 39 1.16 -18.36 20.75
N ILE A 40 0.65 -17.14 20.54
CA ILE A 40 1.26 -15.92 21.08
C ILE A 40 1.32 -15.95 22.61
N SER A 41 0.26 -16.44 23.27
CA SER A 41 0.22 -16.54 24.73
C SER A 41 1.28 -17.50 25.28
N LEU A 42 1.58 -18.59 24.56
CA LEU A 42 2.66 -19.52 24.94
C LEU A 42 4.04 -18.86 24.83
N GLU A 43 4.29 -18.07 23.77
CA GLU A 43 5.53 -17.30 23.61
C GLU A 43 5.69 -16.28 24.75
N ASN A 44 4.65 -15.49 25.01
CA ASN A 44 4.64 -14.48 26.06
C ASN A 44 4.89 -15.09 27.45
N THR A 45 4.33 -16.27 27.72
CA THR A 45 4.57 -17.00 28.98
C THR A 45 6.06 -17.33 29.15
N GLY A 46 6.73 -17.82 28.11
CA GLY A 46 8.17 -18.06 28.14
C GLY A 46 9.00 -16.77 28.28
N ASN A 47 8.63 -15.73 27.53
CA ASN A 47 9.30 -14.42 27.56
C ASN A 47 9.28 -13.76 28.94
N VAL A 48 8.20 -13.93 29.71
CA VAL A 48 8.10 -13.42 31.09
C VAL A 48 8.87 -14.30 32.08
N PHE A 49 8.78 -15.62 31.94
CA PHE A 49 9.24 -16.54 32.98
C PHE A 49 10.73 -16.90 32.92
N CYS A 50 11.27 -17.14 31.71
CA CYS A 50 12.50 -17.92 31.55
C CYS A 50 13.76 -17.21 32.06
N PHE A 51 14.04 -16.00 31.59
CA PHE A 51 15.32 -15.34 31.88
C PHE A 51 15.48 -14.99 33.37
N THR A 52 14.46 -14.37 33.99
CA THR A 52 14.45 -14.08 35.43
C THR A 52 14.64 -15.35 36.26
N THR A 53 13.95 -16.44 35.89
CA THR A 53 14.08 -17.74 36.58
C THR A 53 15.50 -18.30 36.46
N PHE A 54 16.10 -18.30 35.27
CA PHE A 54 17.49 -18.77 35.10
C PHE A 54 18.47 -17.95 35.93
N LEU A 55 18.28 -16.64 36.00
CA LEU A 55 19.16 -15.74 36.71
C LEU A 55 19.04 -15.90 38.23
N LEU A 56 17.81 -16.02 38.74
CA LEU A 56 17.51 -16.29 40.14
C LEU A 56 18.14 -17.61 40.60
N ILE A 57 17.96 -18.68 39.82
CA ILE A 57 18.57 -19.99 40.09
C ILE A 57 20.09 -19.92 39.98
N SER A 58 20.64 -19.16 39.04
CA SER A 58 22.09 -18.97 38.89
C SER A 58 22.68 -18.32 40.14
N GLY A 59 22.03 -17.30 40.70
CA GLY A 59 22.40 -16.72 42.00
C GLY A 59 22.36 -17.77 43.12
N ALA A 60 21.26 -18.50 43.26
CA ALA A 60 21.10 -19.50 44.33
C ALA A 60 22.19 -20.59 44.27
N VAL A 61 22.43 -21.14 43.08
CA VAL A 61 23.47 -22.15 42.88
C VAL A 61 24.88 -21.57 43.07
N SER A 62 25.09 -20.30 42.71
CA SER A 62 26.39 -19.66 42.92
C SER A 62 26.72 -19.51 44.41
N TYR A 63 25.72 -19.18 45.25
CA TYR A 63 25.91 -19.18 46.70
C TYR A 63 26.24 -20.60 47.21
N ILE A 64 25.41 -21.59 46.85
CA ILE A 64 25.54 -22.98 47.31
C ILE A 64 26.89 -23.58 46.93
N ALA A 65 27.30 -23.41 45.67
CA ALA A 65 28.48 -24.06 45.14
C ALA A 65 29.78 -23.34 45.53
N TYR A 66 29.75 -22.02 45.72
CA TYR A 66 30.96 -21.19 45.77
C TYR A 66 31.08 -20.29 47.01
N LEU A 67 29.99 -19.78 47.60
CA LEU A 67 30.07 -18.84 48.74
C LEU A 67 29.83 -19.49 50.12
N ASN A 68 29.24 -20.68 50.18
CA ASN A 68 28.87 -21.36 51.44
C ASN A 68 30.06 -21.81 52.31
N HIS A 69 31.25 -21.94 51.73
CA HIS A 69 32.47 -22.34 52.45
C HIS A 69 33.64 -21.45 52.02
N ASP A 70 34.73 -21.43 52.78
CA ASP A 70 35.97 -20.80 52.33
C ASP A 70 36.49 -21.47 51.05
N LEU A 71 36.89 -20.63 50.09
CA LEU A 71 37.18 -21.03 48.73
C LEU A 71 38.50 -21.81 48.65
N ALA A 72 38.46 -23.12 48.87
CA ALA A 72 39.57 -24.00 48.49
C ALA A 72 39.88 -23.85 46.98
N ASP A 73 41.16 -23.83 46.59
CA ASP A 73 41.59 -23.56 45.21
C ASP A 73 40.97 -24.51 44.17
N SER A 74 40.64 -25.74 44.57
CA SER A 74 39.95 -26.73 43.74
C SER A 74 38.51 -26.33 43.33
N ARG A 75 37.88 -25.38 44.05
CA ARG A 75 36.55 -24.82 43.72
C ARG A 75 36.69 -23.59 42.83
N LYS A 76 37.73 -22.77 43.01
CA LYS A 76 38.05 -21.62 42.14
C LYS A 76 38.29 -22.05 40.70
N ASN A 77 39.10 -23.09 40.50
CA ASN A 77 39.38 -23.66 39.17
C ASN A 77 38.12 -24.19 38.45
N ARG A 78 37.07 -24.58 39.19
CA ARG A 78 35.81 -25.03 38.58
C ARG A 78 34.94 -23.88 38.06
N VAL A 79 34.96 -22.72 38.74
CA VAL A 79 34.27 -21.51 38.28
C VAL A 79 34.92 -21.01 36.99
N ILE A 80 36.25 -20.87 36.99
CA ILE A 80 37.01 -20.38 35.83
C ILE A 80 36.78 -21.28 34.62
N LYS A 81 36.87 -22.61 34.77
CA LYS A 81 36.59 -23.55 33.67
C LYS A 81 35.16 -23.41 33.12
N ARG A 82 34.18 -23.12 33.98
CA ARG A 82 32.79 -22.90 33.55
C ARG A 82 32.64 -21.58 32.80
N ILE A 83 33.24 -20.50 33.28
CA ILE A 83 33.25 -19.19 32.61
C ILE A 83 33.91 -19.30 31.23
N LEU A 84 35.08 -19.94 31.16
CA LEU A 84 35.77 -20.19 29.88
C LEU A 84 34.91 -21.00 28.90
N ALA A 85 34.22 -22.03 29.39
CA ALA A 85 33.30 -22.81 28.55
C ALA A 85 32.16 -21.93 28.00
N LEU A 86 31.57 -21.05 28.83
CA LEU A 86 30.51 -20.13 28.38
C LEU A 86 31.01 -19.12 27.35
N ILE A 87 32.23 -18.57 27.53
CA ILE A 87 32.86 -17.63 26.58
C ILE A 87 33.12 -18.31 25.24
N VAL A 88 33.75 -19.49 25.24
CA VAL A 88 34.03 -20.24 24.01
C VAL A 88 32.73 -20.61 23.31
N SER A 89 31.72 -21.07 24.06
CA SER A 89 30.42 -21.38 23.50
C SER A 89 29.71 -20.17 22.92
N TYR A 90 29.82 -19.00 23.55
CA TYR A 90 29.31 -17.74 23.02
C TYR A 90 29.94 -17.43 21.67
N TYR A 91 31.28 -17.42 21.57
CA TYR A 91 31.96 -17.12 20.31
C TYR A 91 31.61 -18.11 19.21
N LEU A 92 31.52 -19.41 19.53
CA LEU A 92 31.14 -20.43 18.54
C LEU A 92 29.72 -20.21 17.99
N ILE A 93 28.75 -19.89 18.85
CA ILE A 93 27.38 -19.60 18.38
C ILE A 93 27.34 -18.27 17.65
N ALA A 94 27.97 -17.22 18.18
CA ALA A 94 27.93 -15.89 17.58
C ALA A 94 28.52 -15.89 16.15
N VAL A 95 29.66 -16.53 15.95
CA VAL A 95 30.27 -16.71 14.62
C VAL A 95 29.37 -17.56 13.72
N PHE A 96 28.72 -18.60 14.26
CA PHE A 96 27.81 -19.43 13.49
C PHE A 96 26.54 -18.70 13.05
N VAL A 97 25.95 -17.87 13.92
CA VAL A 97 24.78 -17.04 13.59
C VAL A 97 25.12 -16.01 12.52
N GLU A 98 26.32 -15.42 12.58
CA GLU A 98 26.81 -14.44 11.60
C GLU A 98 27.50 -15.09 10.39
N LEU A 99 27.47 -16.42 10.26
CA LEU A 99 28.23 -17.13 9.24
C LEU A 99 27.85 -16.67 7.82
N LYS A 100 26.56 -16.42 7.56
CA LYS A 100 26.10 -15.90 6.26
C LYS A 100 26.71 -14.51 5.98
N SER A 101 26.66 -13.59 6.95
CA SER A 101 27.25 -12.25 6.87
C SER A 101 28.76 -12.32 6.61
N ILE A 102 29.46 -13.20 7.33
CA ILE A 102 30.91 -13.40 7.21
C ILE A 102 31.29 -14.00 5.84
N LEU A 103 30.49 -14.92 5.30
CA LEU A 103 30.79 -15.55 4.00
C LEU A 103 30.67 -14.57 2.83
N HIS A 104 29.70 -13.65 2.88
CA HIS A 104 29.41 -12.70 1.79
C HIS A 104 30.14 -11.35 1.93
N ALA A 105 30.74 -11.07 3.09
CA ALA A 105 31.49 -9.85 3.35
C ALA A 105 32.84 -9.82 2.62
N ASP A 106 33.39 -8.62 2.39
CA ASP A 106 34.78 -8.44 1.98
C ASP A 106 35.76 -8.68 3.15
N VAL A 107 37.07 -8.66 2.89
CA VAL A 107 38.10 -8.96 3.92
C VAL A 107 38.03 -8.01 5.12
N TRP A 108 37.80 -6.72 4.90
CA TRP A 108 37.79 -5.71 5.97
C TRP A 108 36.50 -5.79 6.78
N GLN A 109 35.37 -6.02 6.12
CA GLN A 109 34.09 -6.26 6.76
C GLN A 109 34.11 -7.54 7.60
N LYS A 110 34.75 -8.63 7.13
CA LYS A 110 34.94 -9.85 7.93
C LYS A 110 35.71 -9.57 9.22
N ILE A 111 36.79 -8.81 9.13
CA ILE A 111 37.59 -8.42 10.30
C ILE A 111 36.73 -7.58 11.26
N SER A 112 35.96 -6.61 10.74
CA SER A 112 35.05 -5.80 11.56
C SER A 112 34.01 -6.65 12.29
N ILE A 113 33.31 -7.54 11.58
CA ILE A 113 32.29 -8.43 12.18
C ILE A 113 32.91 -9.29 13.28
N LEU A 114 34.09 -9.88 13.03
CA LEU A 114 34.78 -10.69 14.04
C LEU A 114 35.25 -9.87 15.24
N LEU A 115 35.77 -8.66 15.02
CA LEU A 115 36.15 -7.75 16.10
C LEU A 115 34.93 -7.32 16.92
N ASP A 116 33.81 -7.01 16.27
CA ASP A 116 32.58 -6.64 16.94
C ASP A 116 32.03 -7.81 17.79
N ILE A 117 32.13 -9.06 17.32
CA ILE A 117 31.78 -10.25 18.11
C ILE A 117 32.74 -10.43 19.30
N ILE A 118 34.05 -10.34 19.07
CA ILE A 118 35.07 -10.55 20.12
C ILE A 118 34.92 -9.51 21.24
N THR A 119 34.63 -8.26 20.86
CA THR A 119 34.45 -7.13 21.78
C THR A 119 33.04 -7.01 22.34
N LEU A 120 32.13 -7.95 22.04
CA LEU A 120 30.72 -7.93 22.46
C LEU A 120 29.92 -6.71 21.95
N ARG A 121 30.42 -6.02 20.93
CA ARG A 121 29.71 -4.94 20.25
C ARG A 121 28.62 -5.48 19.33
N ASN A 122 28.86 -6.64 18.72
CA ASN A 122 27.83 -7.46 18.09
C ASN A 122 27.54 -8.70 18.95
N LEU A 123 26.35 -8.73 19.56
CA LEU A 123 25.79 -9.91 20.21
C LEU A 123 24.69 -10.46 19.28
N PRO A 124 24.92 -11.51 18.48
CA PRO A 124 23.86 -12.04 17.62
C PRO A 124 22.65 -12.50 18.44
N SER A 125 21.45 -12.43 17.88
CA SER A 125 20.22 -12.77 18.61
C SER A 125 20.31 -14.14 19.28
N TYR A 126 19.74 -14.26 20.48
CA TYR A 126 19.77 -15.45 21.35
C TYR A 126 21.13 -15.75 21.99
N THR A 127 22.20 -15.01 21.68
CA THR A 127 23.51 -15.15 22.35
C THR A 127 23.68 -14.18 23.52
N GLU A 128 22.93 -13.08 23.53
CA GLU A 128 22.97 -12.04 24.56
C GLU A 128 22.69 -12.58 25.97
N TYR A 129 21.88 -13.64 26.07
CA TYR A 129 21.53 -14.30 27.32
C TYR A 129 22.75 -14.91 28.03
N ILE A 130 23.82 -15.28 27.30
CA ILE A 130 25.00 -15.94 27.87
C ILE A 130 25.81 -14.95 28.73
N VAL A 131 25.84 -13.67 28.34
CA VAL A 131 26.72 -12.66 28.92
C VAL A 131 26.48 -12.45 30.42
N PRO A 132 25.23 -12.32 30.92
CA PRO A 132 24.96 -12.29 32.37
C PRO A 132 25.50 -13.50 33.15
N PHE A 133 25.50 -14.70 32.56
CA PHE A 133 26.04 -15.92 33.18
C PHE A 133 27.58 -16.00 33.12
N ILE A 134 28.23 -15.15 32.34
CA ILE A 134 29.69 -14.95 32.34
C ILE A 134 30.05 -13.89 33.38
N ILE A 135 29.42 -12.71 33.27
CA ILE A 135 29.80 -11.51 34.01
C ILE A 135 29.43 -11.60 35.50
N TYR A 136 28.23 -12.05 35.86
CA TYR A 136 27.85 -12.07 37.28
C TYR A 136 28.68 -13.05 38.11
N PRO A 137 28.92 -14.30 37.66
CA PRO A 137 29.83 -15.18 38.39
C PRO A 137 31.26 -14.66 38.43
N LEU A 138 31.72 -13.94 37.40
CA LEU A 138 33.05 -13.30 37.39
C LEU A 138 33.14 -12.19 38.44
N ILE A 139 32.20 -11.25 38.46
CA ILE A 139 32.13 -10.16 39.45
C ILE A 139 31.99 -10.75 40.86
N MET A 140 31.10 -11.73 41.04
CA MET A 140 30.94 -12.42 42.32
C MET A 140 32.23 -13.12 42.76
N PHE A 141 32.97 -13.71 41.84
CA PHE A 141 34.25 -14.35 42.14
C PHE A 141 35.30 -13.33 42.60
N VAL A 142 35.39 -12.18 41.94
CA VAL A 142 36.32 -11.09 42.31
C VAL A 142 35.98 -10.49 43.67
N PHE A 143 34.70 -10.25 43.96
CA PHE A 143 34.25 -9.60 45.21
C PHE A 143 33.53 -10.56 46.17
N SER A 144 34.01 -11.79 46.26
CA SER A 144 33.31 -12.89 46.96
C SER A 144 32.93 -12.58 48.42
N ASP A 145 33.79 -11.89 49.17
CA ASP A 145 33.51 -11.49 50.56
C ASP A 145 32.38 -10.47 50.68
N VAL A 146 32.30 -9.53 49.74
CA VAL A 146 31.24 -8.52 49.68
C VAL A 146 29.89 -9.19 49.43
N PHE A 147 29.83 -10.06 48.42
CA PHE A 147 28.60 -10.81 48.11
C PHE A 147 28.19 -11.77 49.23
N ARG A 148 29.16 -12.35 49.95
CA ARG A 148 28.88 -13.17 51.15
C ARG A 148 28.22 -12.33 52.26
N LYS A 149 28.65 -11.08 52.46
CA LYS A 149 28.02 -10.14 53.42
C LYS A 149 26.62 -9.72 52.95
N ILE A 150 26.47 -9.35 51.68
CA ILE A 150 25.18 -8.94 51.10
C ILE A 150 24.15 -10.07 51.24
N ALA A 151 24.49 -11.30 50.84
CA ALA A 151 23.59 -12.44 50.92
C ALA A 151 23.15 -12.79 52.36
N LYS A 152 23.86 -12.31 53.40
CA LYS A 152 23.49 -12.56 54.80
C LYS A 152 22.26 -11.76 55.25
N ASN A 153 22.01 -10.60 54.65
CA ASN A 153 21.00 -9.65 55.10
C ASN A 153 20.13 -9.19 53.92
N ILE A 154 18.82 -9.46 54.01
CA ILE A 154 17.85 -9.07 52.97
C ILE A 154 17.81 -7.54 52.77
N LEU A 155 18.06 -6.75 53.81
CA LEU A 155 18.13 -5.28 53.68
C LEU A 155 19.31 -4.85 52.80
N LEU A 156 20.48 -5.50 52.94
CA LEU A 156 21.62 -5.23 52.06
C LEU A 156 21.31 -5.65 50.62
N VAL A 157 20.62 -6.78 50.42
CA VAL A 157 20.17 -7.20 49.09
C VAL A 157 19.29 -6.12 48.46
N VAL A 158 18.31 -5.58 49.19
CA VAL A 158 17.43 -4.50 48.74
C VAL A 158 18.23 -3.24 48.42
N VAL A 159 19.07 -2.76 49.34
CA VAL A 159 19.88 -1.54 49.14
C VAL A 159 20.76 -1.64 47.89
N PHE A 160 21.53 -2.73 47.75
CA PHE A 160 22.39 -2.90 46.57
C PHE A 160 21.57 -3.10 45.30
N SER A 161 20.43 -3.78 45.36
CA SER A 161 19.51 -3.93 44.23
C SER A 161 18.98 -2.58 43.75
N THR A 162 18.56 -1.71 44.67
CA THR A 162 18.13 -0.34 44.36
C THR A 162 19.26 0.47 43.74
N ILE A 163 20.47 0.41 44.29
CA ILE A 163 21.64 1.12 43.75
C ILE A 163 21.92 0.67 42.30
N PHE A 164 22.05 -0.64 42.05
CA PHE A 164 22.35 -1.14 40.71
C PHE A 164 21.25 -0.78 39.70
N TYR A 165 19.97 -0.90 40.09
CA TYR A 165 18.87 -0.55 39.22
C TYR A 165 18.84 0.95 38.91
N LEU A 166 19.01 1.82 39.91
CA LEU A 166 19.03 3.28 39.71
C LEU A 166 20.21 3.72 38.86
N VAL A 167 21.41 3.17 39.08
CA VAL A 167 22.58 3.47 38.25
C VAL A 167 22.33 3.03 36.81
N GLY A 168 21.76 1.83 36.60
CA GLY A 168 21.37 1.37 35.27
C GLY A 168 20.35 2.31 34.60
N PHE A 169 19.32 2.73 35.34
CA PHE A 169 18.32 3.68 34.85
C PHE A 169 18.94 5.03 34.47
N LEU A 170 19.86 5.56 35.29
CA LEU A 170 20.55 6.82 34.96
C LEU A 170 21.41 6.67 33.69
N VAL A 171 22.21 5.60 33.59
CA VAL A 171 23.07 5.35 32.42
C VAL A 171 22.26 5.13 31.15
N TYR A 172 21.10 4.48 31.23
CA TYR A 172 20.18 4.29 30.10
C TYR A 172 19.78 5.63 29.46
N ASN A 173 19.48 6.63 30.29
CA ASN A 173 19.01 7.95 29.86
C ASN A 173 20.15 8.91 29.44
N LEU A 174 21.43 8.52 29.58
CA LEU A 174 22.54 9.37 29.14
C LEU A 174 22.82 9.18 27.65
N PRO A 175 23.08 10.26 26.88
CA PRO A 175 23.45 10.15 25.47
C PRO A 175 24.85 9.55 25.31
N PHE A 176 25.01 8.59 24.41
CA PHE A 176 26.30 7.98 24.06
C PHE A 176 26.57 8.14 22.56
N ALA A 177 27.83 8.23 22.16
CA ALA A 177 28.17 8.18 20.74
C ALA A 177 27.83 6.79 20.18
N GLY A 178 27.31 6.73 18.94
CA GLY A 178 26.78 5.49 18.34
C GLY A 178 27.77 4.31 18.32
N PHE A 179 29.08 4.58 18.32
CA PHE A 179 30.09 3.54 18.47
C PHE A 179 29.98 2.76 19.79
N PHE A 180 29.64 3.45 20.89
CA PHE A 180 29.57 2.88 22.25
C PHE A 180 28.17 2.39 22.66
N GLU A 181 27.13 2.73 21.89
CA GLU A 181 25.74 2.35 22.17
C GLU A 181 25.55 0.83 22.40
N PRO A 182 26.21 -0.10 21.67
CA PRO A 182 26.05 -1.53 21.94
C PRO A 182 26.54 -1.97 23.34
N TRP A 183 27.61 -1.38 23.87
CA TRP A 183 28.06 -1.68 25.23
C TRP A 183 27.15 -1.04 26.28
N LYS A 184 26.65 0.17 26.01
CA LYS A 184 25.60 0.79 26.83
C LYS A 184 24.36 -0.12 26.87
N ALA A 185 23.93 -0.65 25.74
CA ALA A 185 22.82 -1.59 25.64
C ALA A 185 23.03 -2.84 26.52
N LEU A 186 24.25 -3.36 26.57
CA LEU A 186 24.60 -4.50 27.43
C LEU A 186 24.63 -4.15 28.92
N VAL A 187 25.11 -2.96 29.30
CA VAL A 187 25.30 -2.57 30.71
C VAL A 187 23.99 -2.04 31.31
N ALA A 188 23.31 -1.15 30.59
CA ALA A 188 22.18 -0.36 31.07
C ALA A 188 20.97 -0.34 30.10
N GLY A 189 21.09 -0.89 28.89
CA GLY A 189 20.06 -0.81 27.85
C GLY A 189 20.24 0.40 26.95
N ALA A 190 19.63 0.37 25.77
CA ALA A 190 19.58 1.46 24.80
C ALA A 190 18.35 1.27 23.90
N GLU A 191 17.82 2.36 23.33
CA GLU A 191 16.69 2.29 22.40
C GLU A 191 17.08 1.52 21.13
N GLY A 192 16.15 0.70 20.61
CA GLY A 192 16.40 -0.16 19.45
C GLY A 192 17.21 -1.43 19.74
N TYR A 193 17.70 -1.65 20.97
CA TYR A 193 18.48 -2.83 21.34
C TYR A 193 17.72 -3.81 22.25
N PHE A 194 17.57 -5.04 21.78
CA PHE A 194 16.96 -6.14 22.54
C PHE A 194 18.00 -6.91 23.37
N ARG A 195 18.46 -6.29 24.47
CA ARG A 195 19.54 -6.83 25.34
C ARG A 195 19.09 -6.91 26.79
N PHE A 196 19.68 -7.84 27.55
CA PHE A 196 19.43 -8.00 28.99
C PHE A 196 20.44 -7.18 29.81
N PRO A 197 20.11 -5.96 30.26
CA PRO A 197 21.09 -5.05 30.81
C PRO A 197 21.60 -5.52 32.17
N LEU A 198 22.92 -5.55 32.32
CA LEU A 198 23.58 -6.14 33.48
C LEU A 198 23.21 -5.44 34.80
N LEU A 199 23.03 -4.12 34.81
CA LEU A 199 22.75 -3.38 36.04
C LEU A 199 21.31 -3.60 36.52
N GLN A 200 20.33 -3.50 35.64
CA GLN A 200 18.91 -3.62 35.99
C GLN A 200 18.47 -5.05 36.28
N TYR A 201 19.16 -6.07 35.75
CA TYR A 201 18.90 -7.47 36.09
C TYR A 201 19.72 -7.97 37.29
N PHE A 202 20.74 -7.23 37.74
CA PHE A 202 21.53 -7.59 38.92
C PHE A 202 20.70 -7.86 40.20
N PRO A 203 19.61 -7.13 40.48
CA PRO A 203 18.71 -7.41 41.61
C PRO A 203 18.24 -8.86 41.69
N VAL A 204 17.89 -9.47 40.55
CA VAL A 204 17.42 -10.86 40.48
C VAL A 204 18.53 -11.84 40.88
N PHE A 205 19.77 -11.57 40.47
CA PHE A 205 20.92 -12.39 40.84
C PHE A 205 21.23 -12.29 42.34
N LEU A 206 21.19 -11.08 42.92
CA LEU A 206 21.38 -10.86 44.36
C LEU A 206 20.31 -11.55 45.20
N LEU A 207 19.05 -11.45 44.78
CA LEU A 207 17.93 -12.18 45.38
C LEU A 207 18.14 -13.70 45.32
N GLY A 208 18.69 -14.19 44.21
CA GLY A 208 19.12 -15.57 44.06
C GLY A 208 20.17 -15.98 45.08
N LEU A 209 21.22 -15.18 45.29
CA LEU A 209 22.25 -15.45 46.30
C LEU A 209 21.66 -15.57 47.71
N TYR A 210 20.75 -14.65 48.07
CA TYR A 210 20.03 -14.71 49.35
C TYR A 210 19.20 -15.99 49.46
N TRP A 211 18.44 -16.34 48.42
CA TRP A 211 17.63 -17.56 48.42
C TRP A 211 18.50 -18.81 48.57
N GLY A 212 19.60 -18.91 47.83
CA GLY A 212 20.57 -20.01 47.94
C GLY A 212 21.15 -20.16 49.34
N ARG A 213 21.44 -19.05 50.04
CA ARG A 213 21.85 -19.08 51.45
C ARG A 213 20.78 -19.64 52.36
N GLN A 214 19.54 -19.18 52.21
CA GLN A 214 18.46 -19.64 53.07
C GLN A 214 18.16 -21.13 52.83
N LEU A 215 18.29 -21.64 51.61
CA LEU A 215 18.14 -23.07 51.31
C LEU A 215 19.15 -23.96 52.04
N ILE A 216 20.35 -23.44 52.33
CA ILE A 216 21.37 -24.15 53.13
C ILE A 216 21.10 -24.00 54.63
N ARG A 217 20.66 -22.81 55.07
CA ARG A 217 20.41 -22.52 56.49
C ARG A 217 19.17 -23.24 57.04
N LEU A 218 18.13 -23.36 56.22
CA LEU A 218 16.88 -24.00 56.61
C LEU A 218 17.02 -25.51 56.41
N GLU A 219 17.01 -26.28 57.51
CA GLU A 219 17.09 -27.74 57.44
C GLU A 219 15.75 -28.32 56.95
N ASN A 220 14.63 -27.88 57.52
CA ASN A 220 13.29 -28.42 57.25
C ASN A 220 12.66 -27.96 55.92
N ILE A 221 12.14 -28.90 55.12
CA ILE A 221 11.44 -28.64 53.86
C ILE A 221 10.22 -27.71 53.98
N LYS A 222 9.44 -27.79 55.08
CA LYS A 222 8.30 -26.89 55.32
C LYS A 222 8.74 -25.44 55.49
N LEU A 223 9.92 -25.19 56.07
CA LEU A 223 10.45 -23.84 56.21
C LEU A 223 10.92 -23.28 54.85
N LYS A 224 11.46 -24.14 53.99
CA LYS A 224 11.82 -23.77 52.61
C LYS A 224 10.58 -23.45 51.78
N GLU A 225 9.52 -24.24 51.91
CA GLU A 225 8.20 -23.98 51.32
C GLU A 225 7.64 -22.62 51.76
N GLN A 226 7.62 -22.36 53.08
CA GLN A 226 7.14 -21.08 53.61
C GLN A 226 7.98 -19.89 53.13
N LEU A 227 9.29 -20.07 52.97
CA LEU A 227 10.16 -19.02 52.45
C LEU A 227 9.78 -18.64 51.01
N VAL A 228 9.66 -19.62 50.11
CA VAL A 228 9.31 -19.32 48.71
C VAL A 228 7.88 -18.80 48.58
N ALA A 229 6.95 -19.25 49.43
CA ALA A 229 5.60 -18.68 49.49
C ALA A 229 5.61 -17.21 49.90
N LYS A 230 6.36 -16.86 50.96
CA LYS A 230 6.50 -15.46 51.44
C LYS A 230 7.16 -14.57 50.40
N LEU A 231 8.20 -15.05 49.73
CA LEU A 231 8.85 -14.30 48.66
C LEU A 231 7.92 -14.11 47.45
N GLY A 232 7.22 -15.17 47.03
CA GLY A 232 6.23 -15.09 45.94
C GLY A 232 5.12 -14.08 46.25
N LEU A 233 4.53 -14.13 47.45
CA LEU A 233 3.50 -13.19 47.88
C LEU A 233 4.03 -11.75 47.95
N LEU A 234 5.24 -11.55 48.49
CA LEU A 234 5.87 -10.23 48.53
C LEU A 234 5.99 -9.62 47.13
N PHE A 235 6.54 -10.37 46.17
CA PHE A 235 6.68 -9.88 44.80
C PHE A 235 5.35 -9.72 44.07
N ALA A 236 4.34 -10.55 44.37
CA ALA A 236 2.99 -10.38 43.85
C ALA A 236 2.36 -9.08 44.35
N ILE A 237 2.44 -8.78 45.65
CA ILE A 237 1.94 -7.52 46.23
C ILE A 237 2.70 -6.34 45.63
N THR A 238 4.03 -6.41 45.54
CA THR A 238 4.84 -5.35 44.90
C THR A 238 4.41 -5.11 43.45
N PHE A 239 4.16 -6.17 42.67
CA PHE A 239 3.66 -6.02 41.30
C PHE A 239 2.27 -5.37 41.27
N LEU A 240 1.34 -5.80 42.12
CA LEU A 240 -0.01 -5.22 42.19
C LEU A 240 0.01 -3.74 42.61
N LEU A 241 0.90 -3.36 43.53
CA LEU A 241 1.10 -1.96 43.92
C LEU A 241 1.66 -1.14 42.75
N ILE A 242 2.71 -1.65 42.07
CA ILE A 242 3.27 -1.00 40.88
C ILE A 242 2.18 -0.85 39.81
N TRP A 243 1.41 -1.91 39.56
CA TRP A 243 0.31 -1.89 38.60
C TRP A 243 -0.75 -0.85 38.96
N TYR A 244 -1.19 -0.81 40.21
CA TYR A 244 -2.18 0.17 40.69
C TYR A 244 -1.71 1.61 40.51
N PHE A 245 -0.49 1.94 40.98
CA PHE A 245 0.06 3.29 40.84
C PHE A 245 0.39 3.66 39.40
N ALA A 246 0.86 2.72 38.58
CA ALA A 246 1.14 2.94 37.17
C ALA A 246 -0.13 3.26 36.38
N ASN A 247 -1.23 2.55 36.64
CA ASN A 247 -2.53 2.88 36.04
C ASN A 247 -3.05 4.25 36.51
N ALA A 248 -2.83 4.61 37.78
CA ALA A 248 -3.19 5.94 38.29
C ALA A 248 -2.39 7.08 37.64
N LEU A 249 -1.25 6.77 37.01
CA LEU A 249 -0.37 7.70 36.30
C LEU A 249 -0.45 7.51 34.76
N ASP A 250 -1.45 6.78 34.27
CA ASP A 250 -1.68 6.50 32.84
C ASP A 250 -0.50 5.85 32.10
N VAL A 251 0.27 5.01 32.82
CA VAL A 251 1.37 4.23 32.25
C VAL A 251 0.83 2.94 31.63
N SER A 252 1.16 2.71 30.36
CA SER A 252 0.66 1.55 29.61
C SER A 252 1.13 0.20 30.19
N ALA A 253 0.32 -0.85 30.00
CA ALA A 253 0.68 -2.22 30.39
C ALA A 253 1.98 -2.71 29.74
N GLY A 254 2.27 -2.25 28.51
CA GLY A 254 3.50 -2.54 27.79
C GLY A 254 4.74 -1.99 28.50
N GLU A 255 4.66 -0.77 29.03
CA GLU A 255 5.74 -0.17 29.82
C GLU A 255 5.91 -0.85 31.19
N ILE A 256 4.80 -1.22 31.83
CA ILE A 256 4.82 -1.96 33.10
C ILE A 256 5.47 -3.34 32.94
N LEU A 257 5.29 -4.00 31.80
CA LEU A 257 5.85 -5.32 31.50
C LEU A 257 7.07 -5.26 30.56
N ARG A 258 7.68 -4.09 30.39
CA ARG A 258 8.85 -3.92 29.52
C ARG A 258 10.03 -4.76 30.02
N ARG A 259 10.63 -5.51 29.10
CA ARG A 259 11.78 -6.39 29.38
C ARG A 259 13.15 -5.76 29.10
N TRP A 260 13.23 -4.75 28.24
CA TRP A 260 14.50 -4.15 27.79
C TRP A 260 14.43 -2.61 27.75
N PRO A 261 15.16 -1.91 28.63
CA PRO A 261 15.61 -2.41 29.93
C PRO A 261 14.41 -2.90 30.79
N PRO A 262 14.60 -3.87 31.69
CA PRO A 262 13.49 -4.43 32.44
C PRO A 262 12.90 -3.38 33.39
N SER A 263 11.59 -3.23 33.37
CA SER A 263 10.88 -2.41 34.35
C SER A 263 10.83 -3.10 35.71
N LEU A 264 10.59 -2.32 36.77
CA LEU A 264 10.34 -2.87 38.10
C LEU A 264 9.10 -3.78 38.13
N GLY A 265 8.07 -3.45 37.35
CA GLY A 265 6.86 -4.25 37.19
C GLY A 265 7.18 -5.63 36.60
N PHE A 266 7.97 -5.69 35.53
CA PHE A 266 8.41 -6.93 34.90
C PHE A 266 9.24 -7.80 35.86
N LEU A 267 10.20 -7.21 36.58
CA LEU A 267 11.04 -7.94 37.55
C LEU A 267 10.22 -8.49 38.72
N ALA A 268 9.27 -7.71 39.24
CA ALA A 268 8.38 -8.14 40.31
C ALA A 268 7.44 -9.27 39.86
N PHE A 269 6.80 -9.11 38.69
CA PHE A 269 5.90 -10.11 38.14
C PHE A 269 6.61 -11.44 37.84
N SER A 270 7.72 -11.38 37.11
CA SER A 270 8.49 -12.58 36.76
C SER A 270 9.06 -13.29 37.99
N SER A 271 9.59 -12.55 38.99
CA SER A 271 10.08 -13.13 40.24
C SER A 271 8.95 -13.77 41.07
N SER A 272 7.77 -13.14 41.11
CA SER A 272 6.58 -13.69 41.76
C SER A 272 6.21 -15.05 41.17
N ILE A 273 6.16 -15.16 39.84
CA ILE A 273 5.86 -16.42 39.15
C ILE A 273 6.94 -17.47 39.45
N SER A 274 8.24 -17.12 39.40
CA SER A 274 9.32 -18.06 39.73
C SER A 274 9.19 -18.66 41.13
N PHE A 275 8.86 -17.84 42.13
CA PHE A 275 8.67 -18.31 43.51
C PHE A 275 7.34 -19.04 43.71
N LEU A 276 6.27 -18.63 43.04
CA LEU A 276 4.99 -19.35 43.05
C LEU A 276 5.15 -20.76 42.49
N VAL A 277 5.82 -20.91 41.34
CA VAL A 277 6.13 -22.22 40.77
C VAL A 277 7.02 -23.03 41.72
N SER A 278 8.01 -22.39 42.35
CA SER A 278 8.83 -23.06 43.38
C SER A 278 7.99 -23.56 44.56
N TYR A 279 7.03 -22.76 45.03
CA TYR A 279 6.08 -23.15 46.07
C TYR A 279 5.23 -24.35 45.65
N LEU A 280 4.71 -24.34 44.41
CA LEU A 280 3.96 -25.47 43.85
C LEU A 280 4.82 -26.73 43.75
N ILE A 281 6.12 -26.62 43.41
CA ILE A 281 7.04 -27.75 43.39
C ILE A 281 7.22 -28.35 44.78
N TYR A 282 7.36 -27.52 45.84
CA TYR A 282 7.46 -28.01 47.22
C TYR A 282 6.15 -28.62 47.73
N LYS A 283 5.00 -28.06 47.37
CA LYS A 283 3.66 -28.54 47.79
C LYS A 283 3.20 -29.79 47.04
N SER A 284 3.64 -29.96 45.79
CA SER A 284 3.19 -31.04 44.93
C SER A 284 3.71 -32.39 45.40
N LYS A 285 2.87 -33.13 46.12
CA LYS A 285 3.02 -34.59 46.27
C LYS A 285 2.87 -35.32 44.90
N ASN A 286 2.28 -34.66 43.90
CA ASN A 286 1.85 -35.23 42.61
C ASN A 286 2.94 -35.39 41.55
N PHE A 287 4.13 -34.78 41.69
CA PHE A 287 5.26 -35.20 40.84
C PHE A 287 5.68 -36.67 41.08
N ARG A 288 5.17 -37.29 42.15
CA ARG A 288 5.27 -38.75 42.38
C ARG A 288 4.30 -39.57 41.51
N SER A 289 3.14 -39.03 41.12
CA SER A 289 2.17 -39.72 40.25
C SER A 289 2.44 -39.53 38.74
N LEU A 290 3.30 -38.57 38.36
CA LEU A 290 3.75 -38.33 36.98
C LEU A 290 5.28 -38.49 36.84
N PRO A 291 5.83 -39.70 37.02
CA PRO A 291 7.28 -39.93 37.07
C PRO A 291 8.00 -39.54 35.77
N VAL A 292 7.33 -39.69 34.62
CA VAL A 292 7.90 -39.36 33.30
C VAL A 292 8.13 -37.85 33.14
N LEU A 293 7.14 -37.03 33.49
CA LEU A 293 7.25 -35.57 33.41
C LEU A 293 8.30 -35.03 34.39
N LYS A 294 8.32 -35.56 35.61
CA LYS A 294 9.34 -35.25 36.61
C LYS A 294 10.74 -35.55 36.07
N ASP A 295 10.97 -36.77 35.59
CA ASP A 295 12.29 -37.21 35.10
C ASP A 295 12.70 -36.40 33.85
N PHE A 296 11.76 -36.07 32.96
CA PHE A 296 11.99 -35.21 31.81
C PHE A 296 12.46 -33.80 32.20
N LEU A 297 11.74 -33.12 33.10
CA LEU A 297 12.12 -31.78 33.56
C LEU A 297 13.46 -31.80 34.31
N LEU A 298 13.73 -32.84 35.11
CA LEU A 298 15.05 -33.01 35.74
C LEU A 298 16.17 -33.13 34.70
N ILE A 299 15.99 -33.92 33.65
CA ILE A 299 16.98 -34.06 32.57
C ILE A 299 17.26 -32.71 31.93
N LEU A 300 16.21 -31.94 31.61
CA LEU A 300 16.33 -30.59 31.05
C LEU A 300 17.10 -29.66 31.98
N GLY A 301 16.71 -29.58 33.25
CA GLY A 301 17.30 -28.65 34.22
C GLY A 301 18.76 -28.99 34.56
N GLN A 302 19.10 -30.27 34.68
CA GLN A 302 20.46 -30.68 35.00
C GLN A 302 21.44 -30.43 33.86
N ASN A 303 20.94 -30.32 32.61
CA ASN A 303 21.74 -30.13 31.41
C ASN A 303 21.37 -28.84 30.64
N ALA A 304 20.78 -27.86 31.31
CA ALA A 304 20.16 -26.68 30.70
C ALA A 304 21.04 -25.97 29.66
N PHE A 305 22.34 -25.82 29.92
CA PHE A 305 23.27 -25.17 29.00
C PHE A 305 23.48 -25.94 27.69
N ALA A 306 23.57 -27.27 27.76
CA ALA A 306 23.73 -28.11 26.56
C ALA A 306 22.46 -28.09 25.70
N PHE A 307 21.28 -28.07 26.32
CA PHE A 307 20.01 -27.91 25.62
C PHE A 307 19.88 -26.56 24.95
N PHE A 308 20.19 -25.48 25.68
CA PHE A 308 20.21 -24.14 25.13
C PHE A 308 21.12 -24.05 23.90
N TRP A 309 22.36 -24.55 23.99
CA TRP A 309 23.31 -24.52 22.88
C TRP A 309 22.79 -25.33 21.68
N ALA A 310 22.38 -26.58 21.89
CA ALA A 310 21.87 -27.44 20.82
C ALA A 310 20.63 -26.86 20.14
N HIS A 311 19.72 -26.29 20.91
CA HIS A 311 18.50 -25.69 20.40
C HIS A 311 18.76 -24.42 19.59
N VAL A 312 19.57 -23.48 20.10
CA VAL A 312 19.91 -22.24 19.38
C VAL A 312 20.66 -22.59 18.09
N PHE A 313 21.55 -23.58 18.12
CA PHE A 313 22.22 -24.09 16.92
C PHE A 313 21.22 -24.61 15.87
N LEU A 314 20.25 -25.43 16.27
CA LEU A 314 19.21 -25.97 15.37
C LEU A 314 18.30 -24.89 14.81
N LEU A 315 17.89 -23.92 15.62
CA LEU A 315 17.07 -22.79 15.16
C LEU A 315 17.84 -21.88 14.20
N THR A 316 19.13 -21.66 14.46
CA THR A 316 20.00 -20.92 13.55
C THR A 316 20.18 -21.67 12.22
N LEU A 317 20.35 -23.01 12.27
CA LEU A 317 20.39 -23.83 11.06
C LEU A 317 19.08 -23.73 10.28
N TYR A 318 17.94 -23.77 10.97
CA TYR A 318 16.61 -23.59 10.39
C TYR A 318 16.44 -22.21 9.74
N LYS A 319 16.98 -21.14 10.34
CA LYS A 319 17.02 -19.81 9.71
C LYS A 319 17.95 -19.77 8.50
N PHE A 320 19.10 -20.44 8.58
CA PHE A 320 20.11 -20.45 7.52
C PHE A 320 19.59 -21.07 6.21
N ILE A 321 18.75 -22.09 6.31
CA ILE A 321 18.07 -22.75 5.19
C ILE A 321 16.78 -22.03 4.74
N SER A 322 16.49 -20.84 5.28
CA SER A 322 15.23 -20.12 5.05
C SER A 322 13.97 -20.91 5.43
N GLY A 323 14.00 -21.63 6.55
CA GLY A 323 12.88 -22.44 7.01
C GLY A 323 11.57 -21.62 7.15
N PRO A 324 10.45 -22.08 6.56
CA PRO A 324 9.22 -21.29 6.49
C PRO A 324 8.40 -21.35 7.78
N GLN A 325 7.86 -20.21 8.21
CA GLN A 325 6.84 -20.20 9.26
C GLN A 325 5.56 -20.93 8.80
N ILE A 326 4.82 -21.48 9.75
CA ILE A 326 3.63 -22.32 9.54
C ILE A 326 2.47 -21.86 10.41
N SER A 327 1.26 -21.90 9.85
CA SER A 327 0.02 -21.52 10.56
C SER A 327 -0.72 -22.74 11.13
N SER A 328 -0.39 -23.96 10.70
CA SER A 328 -1.03 -25.18 11.20
C SER A 328 -0.51 -25.56 12.59
N LEU A 329 -1.41 -25.54 13.59
CA LEU A 329 -1.11 -25.94 14.96
C LEU A 329 -0.58 -27.39 15.05
N LEU A 330 -1.13 -28.31 14.26
CA LEU A 330 -0.69 -29.71 14.25
C LEU A 330 0.76 -29.83 13.77
N VAL A 331 1.10 -29.16 12.67
CA VAL A 331 2.47 -29.18 12.12
C VAL A 331 3.43 -28.49 13.09
N PHE A 332 3.00 -27.41 13.74
CA PHE A 332 3.78 -26.74 14.77
C PHE A 332 4.13 -27.68 15.93
N VAL A 333 3.15 -28.43 16.44
CA VAL A 333 3.37 -29.41 17.51
C VAL A 333 4.35 -30.50 17.07
N ILE A 334 4.22 -31.01 15.84
CA ILE A 334 5.14 -32.01 15.29
C ILE A 334 6.56 -31.46 15.22
N MET A 335 6.75 -30.26 14.67
CA MET A 335 8.06 -29.61 14.56
C MET A 335 8.67 -29.30 15.93
N PHE A 336 7.86 -28.86 16.90
CA PHE A 336 8.30 -28.60 18.26
C PHE A 336 8.79 -29.89 18.95
N VAL A 337 8.03 -30.97 18.86
CA VAL A 337 8.42 -32.28 19.41
C VAL A 337 9.70 -32.78 18.75
N LEU A 338 9.81 -32.67 17.42
CA LEU A 338 11.02 -33.02 16.68
C LEU A 338 12.23 -32.21 17.16
N LEU A 339 12.08 -30.89 17.31
CA LEU A 339 13.14 -30.00 17.79
C LEU A 339 13.62 -30.40 19.19
N ILE A 340 12.72 -30.73 20.11
CA ILE A 340 13.08 -31.22 21.45
C ILE A 340 13.88 -32.52 21.36
N VAL A 341 13.44 -33.49 20.55
CA VAL A 341 14.10 -34.79 20.40
C VAL A 341 15.50 -34.63 19.78
N VAL A 342 15.65 -33.80 18.76
CA VAL A 342 16.97 -33.56 18.13
C VAL A 342 17.87 -32.77 19.08
N SER A 343 17.33 -31.79 19.82
CA SER A 343 18.08 -31.05 20.85
C SER A 343 18.58 -31.98 21.97
N LEU A 344 17.74 -32.94 22.40
CA LEU A 344 18.12 -34.01 23.35
C LEU A 344 19.31 -34.82 22.84
N ILE A 345 19.26 -35.27 21.58
CA ILE A 345 20.31 -36.08 20.97
C ILE A 345 21.62 -35.28 20.86
N LEU A 346 21.56 -34.06 20.31
CA LEU A 346 22.74 -33.21 20.15
C LEU A 346 23.38 -32.85 21.49
N ALA A 347 22.57 -32.51 22.50
CA ALA A 347 23.05 -32.20 23.84
C ALA A 347 23.88 -33.34 24.46
N THR A 348 23.63 -34.61 24.09
CA THR A 348 24.42 -35.77 24.56
C THR A 348 25.81 -35.89 23.91
N ILE A 349 26.01 -35.24 22.76
CA ILE A 349 27.25 -35.30 21.97
C ILE A 349 28.16 -34.11 22.27
N LEU A 350 27.58 -32.96 22.68
CA LEU A 350 28.32 -31.74 22.95
C LEU A 350 29.34 -31.90 24.10
N PRO A 351 30.59 -31.42 23.93
CA PRO A 351 31.66 -31.59 24.92
C PRO A 351 31.51 -30.69 26.16
N PHE A 352 30.49 -29.83 26.20
CA PHE A 352 30.28 -28.84 27.26
C PHE A 352 29.82 -29.43 28.60
N ASN A 353 29.46 -30.72 28.64
CA ASN A 353 29.02 -31.40 29.85
C ASN A 353 29.95 -32.56 30.24
N TYR A 354 30.90 -32.28 31.14
CA TYR A 354 31.83 -33.27 31.73
C TYR A 354 31.15 -34.42 32.50
N ARG A 355 29.83 -34.37 32.69
CA ARG A 355 29.01 -35.38 33.38
C ARG A 355 27.66 -35.60 32.70
N PHE A 356 27.61 -35.70 31.37
CA PHE A 356 26.40 -36.22 30.69
C PHE A 356 26.27 -37.73 30.95
N VAL A 357 25.97 -38.06 32.21
CA VAL A 357 25.54 -39.39 32.60
C VAL A 357 24.06 -39.22 32.89
N LEU A 358 23.19 -39.87 32.12
CA LEU A 358 21.78 -40.12 32.48
C LEU A 358 21.73 -41.08 33.68
N CYS A 359 22.50 -40.78 34.73
CA CYS A 359 22.40 -41.44 36.01
C CYS A 359 21.23 -40.78 36.70
N LYS A 360 20.20 -41.57 36.98
CA LYS A 360 19.23 -41.31 38.05
C LYS A 360 20.05 -41.06 39.31
N VAL A 361 20.37 -39.80 39.62
CA VAL A 361 21.04 -39.45 40.88
C VAL A 361 19.99 -39.69 41.95
N ARG A 362 20.02 -40.87 42.56
CA ARG A 362 19.24 -41.19 43.76
C ARG A 362 19.75 -40.33 44.92
N GLY A 363 18.84 -39.56 45.51
CA GLY A 363 19.02 -38.82 46.76
C GLY A 363 19.42 -37.37 46.53
N SER A 364 18.42 -36.49 46.43
CA SER A 364 18.58 -35.12 46.95
C SER A 364 18.45 -35.16 48.49
N CYS A 365 19.11 -34.27 49.22
CA CYS A 365 18.92 -34.15 50.68
C CYS A 365 17.43 -34.01 51.07
N GLU A 366 16.60 -33.49 50.16
CA GLU A 366 15.18 -33.23 50.36
C GLU A 366 14.30 -34.44 50.01
N GLU A 367 14.73 -35.38 49.15
CA GLU A 367 13.95 -36.59 48.83
C GLU A 367 13.94 -37.62 49.97
N ASP A 368 15.02 -37.68 50.76
CA ASP A 368 15.13 -38.60 51.90
C ASP A 368 14.32 -38.12 53.12
N GLU A 369 14.10 -36.80 53.31
CA GLU A 369 13.24 -36.23 54.37
C GLU A 369 11.73 -36.43 54.13
N ILE A 370 11.30 -36.61 52.87
CA ILE A 370 9.87 -36.83 52.52
C ILE A 370 9.52 -38.34 52.56
N ARG A 371 10.38 -39.19 53.14
CA ARG A 371 10.13 -40.63 53.34
C ARG A 371 9.56 -40.88 54.74
N ASP A 372 8.28 -40.54 54.94
CA ASP A 372 7.50 -41.04 56.07
C ASP A 372 6.42 -42.05 55.63
N SER A 373 6.66 -43.27 56.13
CA SER A 373 5.82 -44.40 56.59
C SER A 373 4.76 -45.15 55.75
N GLU A 374 4.26 -44.74 54.59
CA GLU A 374 3.13 -45.52 53.97
C GLU A 374 3.32 -46.02 52.52
N VAL A 375 4.46 -45.75 51.87
CA VAL A 375 4.60 -45.95 50.42
C VAL A 375 5.29 -47.28 50.02
N LEU A 376 5.75 -48.08 50.99
CA LEU A 376 6.56 -49.28 50.72
C LEU A 376 5.82 -50.38 49.94
N LYS A 377 4.49 -50.44 50.00
CA LYS A 377 3.71 -51.47 49.27
C LYS A 377 3.32 -51.11 47.84
N LEU A 378 3.10 -49.82 47.55
CA LEU A 378 2.75 -49.37 46.18
C LEU A 378 3.98 -49.23 45.28
N GLU A 379 5.14 -48.89 45.84
CA GLU A 379 6.38 -48.74 45.07
C GLU A 379 6.86 -50.08 44.46
N GLU A 380 6.65 -51.23 45.11
CA GLU A 380 7.12 -52.53 44.60
C GLU A 380 6.30 -53.06 43.40
N GLU A 381 5.02 -52.71 43.30
CA GLU A 381 4.16 -53.09 42.16
C GLU A 381 4.41 -52.18 40.94
N VAL A 382 4.53 -50.87 41.15
CA VAL A 382 4.82 -49.93 40.07
C VAL A 382 6.26 -50.10 39.55
N LEU A 383 7.25 -50.38 40.41
CA LEU A 383 8.64 -50.68 39.99
C LEU A 383 8.75 -51.88 39.07
N ARG A 384 7.83 -52.86 39.18
CA ARG A 384 7.84 -54.08 38.39
C ARG A 384 7.31 -53.84 36.96
N GLY A 385 6.31 -52.97 36.82
CA GLY A 385 5.82 -52.51 35.52
C GLY A 385 6.80 -51.57 34.81
N THR A 386 7.33 -50.57 35.54
CA THR A 386 8.24 -49.56 34.98
C THR A 386 9.62 -50.13 34.60
N LYS A 387 10.11 -51.19 35.26
CA LYS A 387 11.36 -51.88 34.86
C LYS A 387 11.28 -52.56 33.49
N LYS A 388 10.09 -52.99 33.06
CA LYS A 388 9.88 -53.71 31.80
C LYS A 388 9.90 -52.75 30.60
N GLU A 389 9.26 -51.58 30.73
CA GLU A 389 9.24 -50.53 29.70
C GLU A 389 10.54 -49.73 29.63
N LEU A 390 11.17 -49.41 30.77
CA LEU A 390 12.52 -48.81 30.78
C LEU A 390 13.61 -49.78 30.31
N GLY A 391 13.39 -51.10 30.41
CA GLY A 391 14.34 -52.11 29.93
C GLY A 391 14.55 -52.05 28.42
N PHE A 392 13.49 -51.71 27.67
CA PHE A 392 13.54 -51.54 26.22
C PHE A 392 14.25 -50.23 25.82
N LEU A 393 13.83 -49.09 26.38
CA LEU A 393 14.47 -47.79 26.10
C LEU A 393 15.94 -47.75 26.53
N ARG A 394 16.28 -48.40 27.66
CA ARG A 394 17.67 -48.52 28.12
C ARG A 394 18.49 -49.45 27.23
N LYS A 395 17.97 -50.58 26.75
CA LYS A 395 18.69 -51.46 25.80
C LYS A 395 18.83 -50.84 24.40
N PHE A 396 17.85 -50.05 23.97
CA PHE A 396 17.83 -49.38 22.67
C PHE A 396 18.80 -48.19 22.62
N PHE A 397 18.82 -47.34 23.66
CA PHE A 397 19.71 -46.19 23.73
C PHE A 397 21.06 -46.44 24.44
N PHE A 398 21.18 -47.43 25.35
CA PHE A 398 22.36 -47.58 26.25
C PHE A 398 22.71 -49.04 26.69
N PRO A 399 23.53 -49.81 25.95
CA PRO A 399 23.96 -51.16 26.34
C PRO A 399 24.96 -51.18 27.53
N ALA A 400 24.91 -52.24 28.35
CA ALA A 400 25.61 -52.43 29.64
C ALA A 400 27.17 -52.35 29.55
N PRO A 401 27.88 -52.05 30.66
CA PRO A 401 29.30 -51.75 30.67
C PRO A 401 30.21 -52.97 30.82
N ASP A 402 30.83 -53.39 29.72
CA ASP A 402 32.06 -54.19 29.70
C ASP A 402 33.09 -53.55 28.74
N GLY A 403 34.36 -53.87 28.95
CA GLY A 403 35.51 -53.00 28.72
C GLY A 403 36.00 -52.80 27.28
N THR A 404 36.82 -51.74 27.17
CA THR A 404 37.92 -51.43 26.22
C THR A 404 37.66 -51.37 24.71
N THR A 405 36.78 -52.18 24.11
CA THR A 405 36.42 -52.07 22.68
C THR A 405 35.40 -50.96 22.39
N LYS A 406 34.89 -50.30 23.44
CA LYS A 406 33.81 -49.30 23.37
C LYS A 406 34.17 -47.96 22.73
N ARG A 407 35.38 -47.41 22.87
CA ARG A 407 35.67 -46.05 22.35
C ARG A 407 35.50 -45.97 20.82
N LYS A 408 35.89 -47.01 20.08
CA LYS A 408 35.77 -47.09 18.61
C LYS A 408 34.34 -47.44 18.12
N ARG A 409 33.61 -48.33 18.79
CA ARG A 409 32.21 -48.68 18.43
C ARG A 409 31.20 -47.61 18.83
N LEU A 410 31.44 -46.87 19.92
CA LEU A 410 30.61 -45.73 20.35
C LEU A 410 30.73 -44.57 19.36
N ILE A 411 31.94 -44.30 18.84
CA ILE A 411 32.20 -43.31 17.78
C ILE A 411 31.49 -43.72 16.48
N LYS A 412 31.61 -44.98 16.04
CA LYS A 412 30.96 -45.46 14.80
C LYS A 412 29.43 -45.43 14.88
N LYS A 413 28.82 -45.78 16.02
CA LYS A 413 27.37 -45.68 16.23
C LYS A 413 26.88 -44.23 16.39
N ARG A 414 27.70 -43.34 16.96
CA ARG A 414 27.44 -41.88 16.98
C ARG A 414 27.49 -41.27 15.58
N HIS A 415 28.38 -41.74 14.69
CA HIS A 415 28.42 -41.30 13.29
C HIS A 415 27.26 -41.85 12.45
N ILE A 416 26.81 -43.09 12.68
CA ILE A 416 25.64 -43.65 12.00
C ILE A 416 24.35 -42.95 12.47
N LEU A 417 24.23 -42.65 13.77
CA LEU A 417 23.10 -41.89 14.31
C LEU A 417 23.15 -40.42 13.88
N ALA A 418 24.33 -39.79 13.81
CA ALA A 418 24.51 -38.47 13.21
C ALA A 418 24.17 -38.49 11.72
N GLY A 419 24.51 -39.55 10.99
CA GLY A 419 24.12 -39.75 9.59
C GLY A 419 22.63 -39.98 9.40
N LEU A 420 21.95 -40.68 10.31
CA LEU A 420 20.50 -40.84 10.32
C LEU A 420 19.76 -39.57 10.75
N VAL A 421 20.34 -38.77 11.67
CA VAL A 421 19.81 -37.46 12.05
C VAL A 421 20.05 -36.44 10.94
N ILE A 422 21.21 -36.46 10.26
CA ILE A 422 21.44 -35.69 9.03
C ILE A 422 20.47 -36.17 7.94
N GLY A 423 20.22 -37.47 7.80
CA GLY A 423 19.25 -38.01 6.85
C GLY A 423 17.79 -37.63 7.17
N ALA A 424 17.42 -37.57 8.46
CA ALA A 424 16.09 -37.14 8.91
C ALA A 424 15.93 -35.61 8.86
N VAL A 425 17.00 -34.86 9.14
CA VAL A 425 17.08 -33.42 8.93
C VAL A 425 17.03 -33.14 7.42
N VAL A 426 17.71 -33.89 6.57
CA VAL A 426 17.63 -33.80 5.10
C VAL A 426 16.23 -34.19 4.59
N ALA A 427 15.61 -35.25 5.11
CA ALA A 427 14.23 -35.61 4.75
C ALA A 427 13.20 -34.56 5.23
N ALA A 428 13.45 -33.92 6.37
CA ALA A 428 12.67 -32.80 6.90
C ALA A 428 13.11 -31.42 6.35
N LEU A 429 14.21 -31.34 5.60
CA LEU A 429 14.67 -30.18 4.80
C LEU A 429 14.07 -30.25 3.39
N VAL A 430 13.88 -31.46 2.86
CA VAL A 430 13.30 -31.71 1.53
C VAL A 430 11.77 -31.69 1.57
N SER A 431 11.12 -32.05 2.69
CA SER A 431 9.65 -31.94 2.80
C SER A 431 9.12 -30.49 2.78
N PRO A 432 9.76 -29.50 3.44
CA PRO A 432 9.46 -28.09 3.24
C PRO A 432 9.81 -27.63 1.85
N ALA A 433 10.88 -28.12 1.21
CA ALA A 433 11.18 -27.79 -0.18
C ALA A 433 10.07 -28.28 -1.14
N ILE A 434 9.42 -29.43 -0.88
CA ILE A 434 8.25 -29.89 -1.65
C ILE A 434 6.99 -29.09 -1.31
N VAL A 435 6.78 -28.69 -0.05
CA VAL A 435 5.63 -27.86 0.35
C VAL A 435 5.81 -26.40 -0.07
N GLU A 436 7.04 -25.91 -0.14
CA GLU A 436 7.46 -24.62 -0.67
C GLU A 436 7.49 -24.68 -2.18
N GLU A 437 7.88 -25.76 -2.84
CA GLU A 437 7.72 -25.95 -4.29
C GLU A 437 6.24 -26.10 -4.66
N VAL A 438 5.38 -26.66 -3.79
CA VAL A 438 3.91 -26.68 -3.97
C VAL A 438 3.28 -25.33 -3.61
N LYS A 439 3.73 -24.62 -2.56
CA LYS A 439 3.24 -23.26 -2.23
C LYS A 439 3.78 -22.21 -3.18
N THR A 440 4.97 -22.38 -3.71
CA THR A 440 5.63 -21.56 -4.74
C THR A 440 5.18 -22.01 -6.11
N SER A 441 4.72 -23.24 -6.32
CA SER A 441 3.94 -23.64 -7.51
C SER A 441 2.53 -23.07 -7.46
N ILE A 442 1.89 -23.03 -6.28
CA ILE A 442 0.57 -22.41 -6.06
C ILE A 442 0.67 -20.87 -6.02
N LYS A 443 1.76 -20.29 -5.48
CA LYS A 443 2.04 -18.84 -5.49
C LYS A 443 2.65 -18.39 -6.81
N ASN A 444 3.41 -19.20 -7.54
CA ASN A 444 3.84 -18.88 -8.91
C ASN A 444 2.72 -19.12 -9.91
N SER A 445 1.81 -20.09 -9.68
CA SER A 445 0.57 -20.20 -10.45
C SER A 445 -0.42 -19.07 -10.13
N ARG A 446 -0.35 -18.45 -8.94
CA ARG A 446 -1.08 -17.21 -8.61
C ARG A 446 -0.35 -15.92 -9.03
N ASN A 447 0.99 -15.86 -8.99
CA ASN A 447 1.78 -14.79 -9.62
C ASN A 447 1.58 -14.79 -11.14
N ALA A 448 1.17 -15.92 -11.73
CA ALA A 448 0.75 -15.99 -13.13
C ALA A 448 -0.65 -15.41 -13.38
N SER A 449 -1.51 -15.28 -12.37
CA SER A 449 -2.83 -14.66 -12.56
C SER A 449 -2.68 -13.14 -12.65
N TRP A 450 -3.19 -12.55 -13.72
CA TRP A 450 -3.25 -11.11 -13.91
C TRP A 450 -4.32 -10.54 -12.96
N TRP A 451 -4.06 -9.43 -12.26
CA TRP A 451 -5.04 -8.85 -11.32
C TRP A 451 -6.30 -8.39 -12.04
N ASP A 452 -6.13 -7.61 -13.10
CA ASP A 452 -7.20 -7.12 -13.94
C ASP A 452 -6.73 -7.07 -15.40
N ASP A 453 -7.34 -7.89 -16.24
CA ASP A 453 -7.04 -7.98 -17.67
C ASP A 453 -7.30 -6.68 -18.44
N SER A 454 -7.86 -5.62 -17.84
CA SER A 454 -7.93 -4.31 -18.48
C SER A 454 -6.59 -3.55 -18.53
N TYR A 455 -5.54 -4.03 -17.85
CA TYR A 455 -4.21 -3.43 -17.85
C TYR A 455 -3.24 -4.23 -18.72
N ALA A 456 -2.64 -3.58 -19.71
CA ALA A 456 -1.72 -4.22 -20.67
C ALA A 456 -0.38 -4.66 -20.05
N TYR A 457 0.06 -3.95 -19.01
CA TYR A 457 1.39 -4.07 -18.45
C TYR A 457 1.33 -4.24 -16.94
N ARG A 458 2.32 -4.98 -16.41
CA ARG A 458 2.63 -4.97 -14.98
C ARG A 458 4.12 -4.99 -14.72
N GLN A 459 4.54 -4.40 -13.61
CA GLN A 459 5.91 -4.45 -13.13
C GLN A 459 5.91 -4.91 -11.67
N ASN A 460 6.75 -5.89 -11.34
CA ASN A 460 6.89 -6.35 -9.97
C ASN A 460 7.80 -5.39 -9.19
N ILE A 461 7.40 -5.10 -7.96
CA ILE A 461 8.11 -4.22 -7.04
C ILE A 461 8.63 -5.08 -5.90
N ASN A 462 9.95 -5.13 -5.73
CA ASN A 462 10.62 -5.86 -4.67
C ASN A 462 11.15 -4.88 -3.63
N VAL A 463 10.51 -4.85 -2.46
CA VAL A 463 10.92 -4.02 -1.32
C VAL A 463 11.93 -4.78 -0.49
N VAL A 464 13.18 -4.33 -0.47
CA VAL A 464 14.28 -4.96 0.27
C VAL A 464 14.57 -4.14 1.52
N ASN A 465 14.39 -4.75 2.69
CA ASN A 465 14.82 -4.16 3.95
C ASN A 465 16.34 -4.34 4.09
N THR A 466 17.09 -3.23 4.00
CA THR A 466 18.55 -3.25 4.02
C THR A 466 19.12 -3.24 5.44
N SER A 467 18.31 -2.91 6.45
CA SER A 467 18.68 -3.08 7.85
C SER A 467 18.65 -4.54 8.24
N THR A 468 19.67 -5.03 8.94
CA THR A 468 19.67 -6.38 9.53
C THR A 468 19.07 -6.43 10.94
N PHE A 469 18.70 -5.27 11.50
CA PHE A 469 18.36 -5.12 12.92
C PHE A 469 16.97 -4.53 13.18
N SER A 470 16.37 -3.86 12.19
CA SER A 470 15.04 -3.24 12.27
C SER A 470 14.11 -3.78 11.21
N ASN A 471 12.84 -3.92 11.56
CA ASN A 471 11.80 -4.34 10.63
C ASN A 471 11.16 -3.09 9.99
N ILE A 472 10.70 -3.24 8.75
CA ILE A 472 9.71 -2.31 8.17
C ILE A 472 8.35 -2.81 8.66
N SER A 473 7.63 -1.96 9.38
CA SER A 473 6.34 -2.34 9.97
C SER A 473 5.22 -2.34 8.93
N GLU A 474 4.16 -3.10 9.17
CA GLU A 474 2.90 -2.90 8.44
C GLU A 474 2.40 -1.46 8.67
N GLY A 475 1.89 -0.83 7.61
CA GLY A 475 1.44 0.56 7.61
C GLY A 475 2.57 1.59 7.54
N GLN A 476 3.84 1.18 7.53
CA GLN A 476 4.95 2.11 7.37
C GLN A 476 5.00 2.67 5.95
N THR A 477 5.17 3.98 5.84
CA THR A 477 5.24 4.68 4.56
C THR A 477 6.61 4.49 3.90
N LEU A 478 6.59 4.03 2.65
CA LEU A 478 7.75 3.80 1.79
C LEU A 478 7.60 4.59 0.50
N LYS A 479 8.73 4.82 -0.18
CA LYS A 479 8.79 5.51 -1.47
C LYS A 479 9.75 4.87 -2.46
N PHE A 480 9.44 5.00 -3.74
CA PHE A 480 10.28 4.59 -4.86
C PHE A 480 10.05 5.51 -6.07
N GLN A 481 10.89 5.39 -7.09
CA GLN A 481 10.80 6.23 -8.30
C GLN A 481 10.55 5.38 -9.55
N ILE A 482 9.81 5.93 -10.50
CA ILE A 482 9.61 5.39 -11.85
C ILE A 482 9.91 6.45 -12.90
N ASN A 483 10.32 6.01 -14.09
CA ASN A 483 10.45 6.88 -15.27
C ASN A 483 9.12 6.91 -16.04
N HIS A 484 8.15 7.64 -15.50
CA HIS A 484 6.83 7.78 -16.11
C HIS A 484 6.89 8.46 -17.47
N LYS A 485 7.77 9.46 -17.65
CA LYS A 485 7.98 10.12 -18.95
C LYS A 485 8.27 9.12 -20.07
N LYS A 486 9.17 8.17 -19.82
CA LYS A 486 9.50 7.12 -20.79
C LYS A 486 8.32 6.18 -21.07
N MET A 487 7.50 5.87 -20.06
CA MET A 487 6.28 5.05 -20.23
C MET A 487 5.27 5.77 -21.14
N VAL A 488 5.12 7.09 -20.98
CA VAL A 488 4.25 7.93 -21.81
C VAL A 488 4.79 8.05 -23.25
N GLU A 489 6.09 8.30 -23.41
CA GLU A 489 6.76 8.36 -24.72
C GLU A 489 6.68 7.03 -25.48
N ALA A 490 6.66 5.91 -24.76
CA ALA A 490 6.46 4.57 -25.32
C ALA A 490 4.98 4.23 -25.60
N GLY A 491 4.04 5.08 -25.20
CA GLY A 491 2.59 4.84 -25.34
C GLY A 491 2.05 3.77 -24.37
N GLU A 492 2.81 3.41 -23.34
CA GLU A 492 2.45 2.36 -22.37
C GLU A 492 1.58 2.90 -21.22
N SER A 493 1.62 4.21 -20.94
CA SER A 493 0.84 4.84 -19.87
C SER A 493 0.35 6.24 -20.26
N LYS A 494 -0.69 6.74 -19.60
CA LYS A 494 -1.29 8.05 -19.87
C LYS A 494 -0.41 9.16 -19.30
N ALA A 495 -0.36 10.32 -19.96
CA ALA A 495 0.40 11.48 -19.47
C ALA A 495 -0.03 11.96 -18.07
N ASP A 496 -1.29 11.74 -17.70
CA ASP A 496 -1.87 12.08 -16.39
C ASP A 496 -1.70 10.99 -15.32
N GLY A 497 -1.07 9.85 -15.65
CA GLY A 497 -0.89 8.70 -14.75
C GLY A 497 -2.19 8.02 -14.30
N GLY A 498 -3.33 8.35 -14.91
CA GLY A 498 -4.63 7.84 -14.44
C GLY A 498 -4.88 6.36 -14.65
N ASP A 499 -4.00 5.72 -15.41
CA ASP A 499 -3.97 4.28 -15.62
C ASP A 499 -2.99 3.55 -14.70
N ILE A 500 -2.30 4.24 -13.78
CA ILE A 500 -1.39 3.58 -12.85
C ILE A 500 -2.20 3.04 -11.66
N ARG A 501 -1.96 1.77 -11.32
CA ARG A 501 -2.51 1.11 -10.12
C ARG A 501 -1.41 0.38 -9.38
N MET A 502 -1.43 0.47 -8.05
CA MET A 502 -0.54 -0.30 -7.20
C MET A 502 -1.33 -1.40 -6.51
N VAL A 503 -0.84 -2.64 -6.56
CA VAL A 503 -1.58 -3.82 -6.12
C VAL A 503 -0.66 -4.71 -5.30
N TYR A 504 -1.17 -5.23 -4.20
CA TYR A 504 -0.51 -6.20 -3.33
C TYR A 504 -1.19 -7.56 -3.41
N LEU A 505 -0.42 -8.64 -3.58
CA LEU A 505 -0.93 -10.02 -3.58
C LEU A 505 -0.96 -10.60 -2.16
N ALA A 506 -2.07 -10.40 -1.45
CA ALA A 506 -2.29 -10.98 -0.13
C ALA A 506 -2.72 -12.47 -0.21
N ALA A 507 -2.76 -13.15 0.94
CA ALA A 507 -3.24 -14.53 1.01
C ALA A 507 -4.69 -14.72 0.52
N SER A 508 -5.52 -13.69 0.68
CA SER A 508 -6.92 -13.63 0.21
C SER A 508 -7.07 -13.31 -1.27
N GLY A 509 -5.98 -12.98 -1.98
CA GLY A 509 -5.99 -12.53 -3.37
C GLY A 509 -5.39 -11.13 -3.53
N TYR A 510 -5.53 -10.57 -4.73
CA TYR A 510 -5.08 -9.21 -5.03
C TYR A 510 -5.89 -8.16 -4.27
N LYS A 511 -5.18 -7.15 -3.76
CA LYS A 511 -5.73 -5.98 -3.08
C LYS A 511 -5.07 -4.75 -3.67
N GLU A 512 -5.87 -3.84 -4.22
CA GLU A 512 -5.39 -2.52 -4.64
C GLU A 512 -4.96 -1.71 -3.41
N ILE A 513 -3.84 -1.02 -3.50
CA ILE A 513 -3.27 -0.22 -2.41
C ILE A 513 -3.13 1.23 -2.84
N ALA A 514 -3.54 2.13 -1.94
CA ALA A 514 -3.44 3.56 -2.17
C ALA A 514 -1.97 4.01 -2.20
N PHE A 515 -1.69 5.00 -3.04
CA PHE A 515 -0.39 5.63 -3.17
C PHE A 515 -0.54 7.13 -3.49
N LEU A 516 0.50 7.89 -3.20
CA LEU A 516 0.65 9.30 -3.56
C LEU A 516 1.74 9.47 -4.62
N VAL A 517 1.59 10.48 -5.46
CA VAL A 517 2.55 10.84 -6.50
C VAL A 517 2.88 12.31 -6.42
N ASP A 518 4.15 12.65 -6.61
CA ASP A 518 4.63 14.03 -6.60
C ASP A 518 4.25 14.79 -7.89
N SER A 519 4.56 14.21 -9.05
CA SER A 519 4.32 14.79 -10.37
C SER A 519 4.34 13.71 -11.45
N TRP A 520 3.30 13.69 -12.27
CA TRP A 520 3.26 12.82 -13.45
C TRP A 520 4.11 13.39 -14.60
N GLY A 521 4.57 12.51 -15.48
CA GLY A 521 5.33 12.89 -16.68
C GLY A 521 6.80 13.20 -16.43
N SER A 522 7.33 12.88 -15.24
CA SER A 522 8.73 13.05 -14.87
C SER A 522 9.55 11.77 -15.08
N GLU A 523 10.85 11.92 -15.33
CA GLU A 523 11.82 10.81 -15.34
C GLU A 523 12.08 10.25 -13.93
N GLN A 524 11.71 11.01 -12.89
CA GLN A 524 11.89 10.69 -11.47
C GLN A 524 10.56 10.79 -10.71
N THR A 525 9.46 10.34 -11.33
CA THR A 525 8.14 10.35 -10.68
C THR A 525 8.22 9.53 -9.38
N GLU A 526 8.01 10.16 -8.23
CA GLU A 526 8.12 9.54 -6.92
C GLU A 526 6.75 9.01 -6.48
N ILE A 527 6.69 7.71 -6.18
CA ILE A 527 5.49 7.02 -5.68
C ILE A 527 5.70 6.70 -4.20
N THR A 528 4.76 7.14 -3.37
CA THR A 528 4.74 6.90 -1.92
C THR A 528 3.56 5.99 -1.55
N PHE A 529 3.77 4.94 -0.76
CA PHE A 529 2.76 3.94 -0.42
C PHE A 529 2.98 3.37 0.99
N ASN A 530 1.96 2.70 1.55
CA ASN A 530 2.10 1.99 2.81
C ASN A 530 2.44 0.52 2.62
N ASN A 531 3.44 0.07 3.35
CA ASN A 531 3.82 -1.33 3.44
C ASN A 531 2.66 -2.17 4.02
N GLN A 532 2.32 -3.29 3.37
CA GLN A 532 1.15 -4.11 3.71
C GLN A 532 1.45 -5.23 4.73
N GLU A 533 2.69 -5.70 4.82
CA GLU A 533 3.09 -6.75 5.77
C GLU A 533 4.47 -6.46 6.36
N ILE A 534 4.75 -6.97 7.55
CA ILE A 534 6.05 -6.73 8.21
C ILE A 534 7.20 -7.32 7.37
N ILE A 535 8.13 -6.46 6.93
CA ILE A 535 9.35 -6.90 6.24
C ILE A 535 10.49 -6.96 7.26
N ASN A 536 10.86 -8.17 7.66
CA ASN A 536 11.91 -8.38 8.64
C ASN A 536 13.27 -7.86 8.16
N GLY A 537 14.13 -7.47 9.09
CA GLY A 537 15.50 -7.04 8.77
C GLY A 537 16.26 -8.06 7.89
N GLY A 538 16.86 -7.59 6.79
CA GLY A 538 17.60 -8.39 5.81
C GLY A 538 16.72 -9.28 4.93
N SER A 539 15.40 -9.10 4.97
CA SER A 539 14.42 -9.80 4.13
C SER A 539 13.86 -8.87 3.04
N ASN A 540 13.03 -9.41 2.15
CA ASN A 540 12.35 -8.64 1.13
C ASN A 540 10.87 -9.05 0.99
N ASP A 541 10.11 -8.23 0.29
CA ASP A 541 8.75 -8.51 -0.13
C ASP A 541 8.57 -8.12 -1.60
N SER A 542 8.27 -9.12 -2.43
CA SER A 542 8.07 -9.01 -3.87
C SER A 542 6.61 -9.21 -4.29
N LEU A 543 5.65 -9.02 -3.39
CA LEU A 543 4.22 -9.21 -3.69
C LEU A 543 3.53 -7.92 -4.15
N TYR A 544 4.29 -6.86 -4.39
CA TYR A 544 3.81 -5.60 -4.92
C TYR A 544 3.91 -5.56 -6.44
N PHE A 545 2.90 -4.99 -7.08
CA PHE A 545 2.82 -4.85 -8.53
C PHE A 545 2.35 -3.44 -8.88
N LEU A 546 2.97 -2.87 -9.90
CA LEU A 546 2.49 -1.69 -10.60
C LEU A 546 1.78 -2.15 -11.88
N TYR A 547 0.50 -1.83 -12.05
CA TYR A 547 -0.28 -2.10 -13.26
C TYR A 547 -0.49 -0.80 -14.04
N PHE A 548 -0.40 -0.89 -15.37
CA PHE A 548 -0.57 0.25 -16.29
C PHE A 548 -0.99 -0.19 -17.70
N GLY A 549 -1.29 0.77 -18.56
CA GLY A 549 -1.76 0.57 -19.94
C GLY A 549 -3.26 0.35 -20.07
N ASN A 550 -4.06 0.79 -19.10
CA ASN A 550 -5.51 0.84 -19.21
C ASN A 550 -5.96 2.22 -19.68
N THR A 551 -6.25 2.36 -20.96
CA THR A 551 -6.59 3.65 -21.58
C THR A 551 -7.90 4.26 -21.09
N LEU A 552 -8.80 3.47 -20.51
CA LEU A 552 -10.09 3.95 -19.97
C LEU A 552 -10.03 4.25 -18.46
N ALA A 553 -8.92 3.94 -17.78
CA ALA A 553 -8.79 4.20 -16.36
C ALA A 553 -8.64 5.70 -16.08
N SER A 554 -9.35 6.14 -15.04
CA SER A 554 -9.20 7.46 -14.43
C SER A 554 -8.39 7.34 -13.15
N PHE A 555 -7.60 8.37 -12.83
CA PHE A 555 -6.92 8.45 -11.55
C PHE A 555 -7.95 8.77 -10.45
N GLU A 556 -8.03 7.94 -9.43
CA GLU A 556 -8.66 8.33 -8.16
C GLU A 556 -7.57 8.28 -7.09
N PRO A 557 -6.97 9.44 -6.71
CA PRO A 557 -6.03 9.45 -5.60
C PRO A 557 -6.76 9.05 -4.33
N GLY A 558 -6.20 8.09 -3.59
CA GLY A 558 -6.71 7.75 -2.27
C GLY A 558 -6.41 8.88 -1.28
N ASP A 559 -7.42 9.34 -0.54
CA ASP A 559 -7.29 10.33 0.54
C ASP A 559 -6.58 9.70 1.75
N PHE A 560 -5.24 9.74 1.81
CA PHE A 560 -4.47 9.27 2.97
C PHE A 560 -3.22 10.11 3.21
N ASN A 561 -2.93 10.36 4.49
CA ASN A 561 -1.77 11.12 4.95
C ASN A 561 -0.57 10.17 5.12
N LEU A 562 0.38 10.20 4.18
CA LEU A 562 1.58 9.37 4.18
C LEU A 562 2.79 10.21 4.58
N GLU A 563 3.10 10.28 5.87
CA GLU A 563 4.33 10.93 6.34
C GLU A 563 5.49 9.91 6.34
N PRO A 564 6.58 10.16 5.58
CA PRO A 564 7.65 9.20 5.42
C PRO A 564 8.36 8.92 6.75
N THR A 565 8.39 7.66 7.16
CA THR A 565 9.11 7.23 8.37
C THR A 565 10.53 6.79 8.01
N PRO A 566 11.59 7.22 8.71
CA PRO A 566 12.95 6.78 8.40
C PRO A 566 13.11 5.26 8.53
N ALA A 567 13.47 4.58 7.44
CA ALA A 567 13.90 3.19 7.44
C ALA A 567 14.98 2.94 6.37
N ASP A 568 15.90 2.03 6.67
CA ASP A 568 16.88 1.55 5.71
C ASP A 568 16.23 0.50 4.80
N TYR A 569 15.84 0.91 3.60
CA TYR A 569 15.30 0.02 2.58
C TYR A 569 15.75 0.45 1.18
N ARG A 570 15.58 -0.45 0.21
CA ARG A 570 15.64 -0.11 -1.21
C ARG A 570 14.51 -0.82 -1.95
N VAL A 571 14.09 -0.25 -3.07
CA VAL A 571 13.07 -0.84 -3.93
C VAL A 571 13.72 -1.21 -5.26
N GLU A 572 13.53 -2.44 -5.69
CA GLU A 572 14.01 -2.97 -6.96
C GLU A 572 12.78 -3.24 -7.86
N LEU A 573 12.80 -2.72 -9.08
CA LEU A 573 11.72 -2.93 -10.05
C LEU A 573 12.13 -3.99 -11.06
N SER A 574 11.25 -4.95 -11.34
CA SER A 574 11.48 -5.96 -12.38
C SER A 574 11.40 -5.36 -13.80
N SER A 575 11.69 -6.17 -14.82
CA SER A 575 11.25 -5.84 -16.18
C SER A 575 9.71 -5.84 -16.26
N THR A 576 9.18 -5.01 -17.16
CA THR A 576 7.75 -5.01 -17.50
C THR A 576 7.34 -6.35 -18.07
N SER A 577 6.24 -6.90 -17.54
CA SER A 577 5.56 -8.07 -18.09
C SER A 577 4.31 -7.63 -18.85
N THR A 578 3.99 -8.32 -19.94
CA THR A 578 2.84 -8.05 -20.81
C THR A 578 1.94 -9.27 -20.95
N HIS A 579 0.73 -9.07 -21.45
CA HIS A 579 -0.03 -10.17 -22.03
C HIS A 579 0.74 -10.78 -23.23
N ALA A 580 0.41 -12.04 -23.55
CA ALA A 580 1.00 -12.73 -24.71
C ALA A 580 0.62 -12.07 -26.05
N VAL A 581 -0.50 -11.34 -26.08
CA VAL A 581 -0.92 -10.49 -27.19
C VAL A 581 -1.29 -9.14 -26.61
N LEU A 582 -0.75 -8.06 -27.17
CA LEU A 582 -1.16 -6.70 -26.87
C LEU A 582 -2.19 -6.25 -27.90
N ALA A 583 -3.43 -6.05 -27.45
CA ALA A 583 -4.50 -5.52 -28.28
C ALA A 583 -4.45 -3.98 -28.35
N SER A 584 -4.96 -3.42 -29.44
CA SER A 584 -5.20 -1.98 -29.59
C SER A 584 -6.34 -1.75 -30.57
N VAL A 585 -6.90 -0.54 -30.57
CA VAL A 585 -7.96 -0.13 -31.49
C VAL A 585 -7.51 1.13 -32.23
N SER A 586 -7.96 1.31 -33.48
CA SER A 586 -7.60 2.50 -34.28
C SER A 586 -8.17 3.81 -33.74
N LYS A 587 -9.33 3.74 -33.08
CA LYS A 587 -10.04 4.90 -32.53
C LYS A 587 -10.79 4.53 -31.25
N LYS A 588 -10.61 5.31 -30.18
CA LYS A 588 -11.31 5.15 -28.90
C LYS A 588 -12.70 5.75 -28.96
N TRP A 589 -12.86 6.97 -29.46
CA TRP A 589 -14.13 7.68 -29.51
C TRP A 589 -14.77 7.58 -30.90
N ASN A 590 -15.66 6.61 -31.05
CA ASN A 590 -16.37 6.34 -32.29
C ASN A 590 -17.73 7.04 -32.26
N LEU A 591 -18.00 7.90 -33.24
CA LEU A 591 -19.16 8.76 -33.28
C LEU A 591 -20.26 8.23 -34.19
N ILE A 592 -21.44 8.02 -33.61
CA ILE A 592 -22.66 7.69 -34.34
C ILE A 592 -22.95 8.85 -35.31
N GLU A 593 -23.42 8.53 -36.52
CA GLU A 593 -23.71 9.46 -37.64
C GLU A 593 -22.51 10.17 -38.29
N LYS A 594 -21.32 10.15 -37.67
CA LYS A 594 -20.12 10.83 -38.21
C LYS A 594 -19.04 9.88 -38.70
N ASP A 595 -18.78 8.81 -37.96
CA ASP A 595 -17.85 7.78 -38.40
C ASP A 595 -18.57 6.76 -39.30
N ASP A 596 -17.81 6.03 -40.13
CA ASP A 596 -18.33 5.01 -41.05
C ASP A 596 -18.82 3.73 -40.35
N GLY A 597 -18.79 3.72 -39.01
CA GLY A 597 -19.23 2.62 -38.17
C GLY A 597 -18.27 1.43 -38.19
N LYS A 598 -17.00 1.64 -38.56
CA LYS A 598 -15.95 0.61 -38.58
C LYS A 598 -14.86 0.93 -37.56
N LEU A 599 -14.42 -0.11 -36.85
CA LEU A 599 -13.32 -0.03 -35.91
C LEU A 599 -12.25 -1.05 -36.29
N GLU A 600 -11.01 -0.61 -36.48
CA GLU A 600 -9.89 -1.51 -36.71
C GLU A 600 -9.32 -1.93 -35.35
N VAL A 601 -9.05 -3.22 -35.20
CA VAL A 601 -8.48 -3.82 -34.00
C VAL A 601 -7.21 -4.56 -34.38
N TYR A 602 -6.14 -4.25 -33.66
CA TYR A 602 -4.84 -4.84 -33.89
C TYR A 602 -4.38 -5.64 -32.69
N GLY A 603 -3.71 -6.76 -32.94
CA GLY A 603 -3.09 -7.60 -31.93
C GLY A 603 -1.62 -7.82 -32.23
N ARG A 604 -0.75 -7.38 -31.32
CA ARG A 604 0.69 -7.60 -31.40
C ARG A 604 1.08 -8.82 -30.55
N PRO A 605 1.54 -9.94 -31.14
CA PRO A 605 2.05 -11.05 -30.35
C PRO A 605 3.36 -10.66 -29.66
N MET A 606 3.46 -11.00 -28.37
CA MET A 606 4.64 -10.82 -27.52
C MET A 606 5.38 -12.13 -27.26
N VAL A 607 4.86 -13.23 -27.79
CA VAL A 607 5.41 -14.58 -27.73
C VAL A 607 5.49 -15.16 -29.14
N GLU A 608 6.33 -16.18 -29.34
CA GLU A 608 6.30 -16.94 -30.59
C GLU A 608 4.95 -17.65 -30.75
N VAL A 609 4.33 -17.47 -31.91
CA VAL A 609 3.02 -18.03 -32.25
C VAL A 609 3.20 -19.05 -33.36
N SER A 610 2.61 -20.24 -33.20
CA SER A 610 2.68 -21.25 -34.24
C SER A 610 1.90 -20.83 -35.49
N LYS A 611 2.30 -21.36 -36.66
CA LYS A 611 1.61 -21.10 -37.93
C LYS A 611 0.17 -21.62 -37.98
N GLU A 612 -0.18 -22.54 -37.08
CA GLU A 612 -1.51 -23.16 -37.00
C GLU A 612 -2.42 -22.48 -35.97
N ALA A 613 -1.91 -21.46 -35.26
CA ALA A 613 -2.69 -20.75 -34.26
C ALA A 613 -3.87 -20.00 -34.89
N THR A 614 -5.00 -20.00 -34.18
CA THR A 614 -6.21 -19.28 -34.57
C THR A 614 -6.40 -18.07 -33.70
N VAL A 615 -6.67 -16.91 -34.31
CA VAL A 615 -6.86 -15.64 -33.61
C VAL A 615 -8.25 -15.10 -33.87
N ARG A 616 -8.97 -14.77 -32.80
CA ARG A 616 -10.28 -14.14 -32.88
C ARG A 616 -10.38 -12.93 -31.98
N TYR A 617 -11.14 -11.93 -32.39
CA TYR A 617 -11.56 -10.86 -31.50
C TYR A 617 -12.96 -11.17 -30.94
N ARG A 618 -13.25 -10.60 -29.77
CA ARG A 618 -14.58 -10.55 -29.19
C ARG A 618 -14.80 -9.18 -28.56
N VAL A 619 -15.91 -8.53 -28.92
CA VAL A 619 -16.40 -7.37 -28.19
C VAL A 619 -17.22 -7.89 -27.01
N LEU A 620 -16.73 -7.66 -25.80
CA LEU A 620 -17.32 -8.15 -24.56
C LEU A 620 -18.76 -7.63 -24.41
N ASP A 621 -19.60 -8.45 -23.78
CA ASP A 621 -21.03 -8.17 -23.54
C ASP A 621 -21.87 -7.89 -24.80
N THR A 622 -21.37 -8.27 -25.97
CA THR A 622 -22.08 -8.20 -27.25
C THR A 622 -21.95 -9.53 -28.02
N PRO A 623 -22.78 -9.77 -29.05
CA PRO A 623 -22.59 -10.92 -29.93
C PRO A 623 -21.45 -10.74 -30.95
N LEU A 624 -20.81 -9.56 -31.03
CA LEU A 624 -19.78 -9.27 -32.04
C LEU A 624 -18.48 -10.01 -31.74
N LYS A 625 -18.10 -10.91 -32.65
CA LYS A 625 -16.85 -11.67 -32.64
C LYS A 625 -16.48 -12.08 -34.07
N GLY A 626 -15.20 -12.27 -34.34
CA GLY A 626 -14.74 -12.65 -35.66
C GLY A 626 -13.28 -13.11 -35.67
N MET A 627 -12.87 -13.71 -36.78
CA MET A 627 -11.47 -14.10 -37.00
C MET A 627 -10.62 -12.87 -37.32
N MET A 628 -9.35 -12.90 -36.92
CA MET A 628 -8.35 -11.90 -37.29
C MET A 628 -7.41 -12.46 -38.36
N VAL A 629 -6.90 -11.59 -39.21
CA VAL A 629 -5.93 -11.92 -40.27
C VAL A 629 -4.53 -11.57 -39.78
N VAL A 630 -3.53 -12.35 -40.17
CA VAL A 630 -2.12 -12.06 -39.91
C VAL A 630 -1.57 -11.22 -41.06
N ASN A 631 -1.03 -10.04 -40.78
CA ASN A 631 -0.42 -9.18 -41.79
C ASN A 631 1.03 -9.60 -42.09
N SER A 632 1.69 -8.90 -43.03
CA SER A 632 3.06 -9.20 -43.48
C SER A 632 4.12 -9.10 -42.39
N GLU A 633 3.84 -8.38 -41.30
CA GLU A 633 4.74 -8.17 -40.16
C GLU A 633 4.45 -9.14 -39.00
N GLY A 634 3.46 -10.02 -39.15
CA GLY A 634 3.05 -10.98 -38.12
C GLY A 634 2.09 -10.42 -37.08
N PHE A 635 1.54 -9.21 -37.27
CA PHE A 635 0.48 -8.66 -36.42
C PHE A 635 -0.89 -9.17 -36.84
N PHE A 636 -1.81 -9.25 -35.88
CA PHE A 636 -3.20 -9.60 -36.11
C PHE A 636 -4.02 -8.36 -36.39
N GLU A 637 -4.90 -8.38 -37.38
CA GLU A 637 -5.80 -7.28 -37.71
C GLU A 637 -7.21 -7.78 -37.99
N ALA A 638 -8.20 -6.98 -37.59
CA ALA A 638 -9.59 -7.18 -37.96
C ALA A 638 -10.33 -5.84 -38.02
N GLN A 639 -11.33 -5.77 -38.90
CA GLN A 639 -12.28 -4.68 -38.95
C GLN A 639 -13.60 -5.13 -38.32
N ILE A 640 -14.08 -4.37 -37.34
CA ILE A 640 -15.33 -4.63 -36.62
C ILE A 640 -16.38 -3.65 -37.09
N GLN A 641 -17.53 -4.16 -37.50
CA GLN A 641 -18.70 -3.33 -37.81
C GLN A 641 -19.43 -2.95 -36.51
N ILE A 642 -19.18 -1.73 -36.03
CA ILE A 642 -19.72 -1.21 -34.76
C ILE A 642 -21.00 -0.38 -34.93
N SER A 643 -21.48 -0.19 -36.16
CA SER A 643 -22.72 0.57 -36.45
C SER A 643 -23.99 0.02 -35.77
N SER A 644 -23.98 -1.24 -35.33
CA SER A 644 -25.09 -1.86 -34.60
C SER A 644 -25.04 -1.61 -33.09
N LEU A 645 -23.92 -1.08 -32.57
CA LEU A 645 -23.75 -0.78 -31.16
C LEU A 645 -24.51 0.51 -30.81
N LYS A 646 -25.13 0.50 -29.63
CA LYS A 646 -25.75 1.71 -29.07
C LYS A 646 -24.67 2.57 -28.44
N ALA A 647 -25.00 3.83 -28.12
CA ALA A 647 -24.10 4.65 -27.34
C ALA A 647 -23.76 3.99 -26.00
N GLY A 648 -22.47 3.92 -25.68
CA GLY A 648 -21.96 3.24 -24.49
C GLY A 648 -20.45 3.00 -24.52
N THR A 649 -19.97 2.36 -23.46
CA THR A 649 -18.58 1.93 -23.30
C THR A 649 -18.49 0.45 -23.59
N TYR A 650 -17.54 0.06 -24.44
CA TYR A 650 -17.34 -1.31 -24.89
C TYR A 650 -15.88 -1.72 -24.67
N GLN A 651 -15.65 -3.02 -24.61
CA GLN A 651 -14.32 -3.60 -24.50
C GLN A 651 -14.13 -4.66 -25.57
N VAL A 652 -12.96 -4.69 -26.19
CA VAL A 652 -12.55 -5.75 -27.11
C VAL A 652 -11.41 -6.55 -26.49
N GLN A 653 -11.44 -7.86 -26.68
CA GLN A 653 -10.38 -8.77 -26.27
C GLN A 653 -10.03 -9.70 -27.42
N ILE A 654 -8.75 -9.96 -27.60
CA ILE A 654 -8.22 -10.90 -28.58
C ILE A 654 -7.95 -12.22 -27.88
N GLU A 655 -8.38 -13.31 -28.49
CA GLU A 655 -8.15 -14.67 -28.06
C GLU A 655 -7.30 -15.38 -29.11
N LEU A 656 -6.10 -15.78 -28.70
CA LEU A 656 -5.14 -16.57 -29.46
C LEU A 656 -5.23 -18.02 -28.97
N ASN A 657 -5.63 -18.94 -29.84
CA ASN A 657 -5.61 -20.37 -29.56
C ASN A 657 -4.48 -21.02 -30.36
N ASP A 658 -3.40 -21.36 -29.67
CA ASP A 658 -2.25 -22.08 -30.24
C ASP A 658 -2.27 -23.53 -29.74
N ASN A 659 -2.67 -24.46 -30.62
CA ASN A 659 -2.67 -25.90 -30.33
C ASN A 659 -3.44 -26.30 -29.04
N GLY A 660 -4.54 -25.60 -28.74
CA GLY A 660 -5.37 -25.85 -27.56
C GLY A 660 -4.99 -25.02 -26.33
N ASN A 661 -3.90 -24.25 -26.38
CA ASN A 661 -3.56 -23.26 -25.37
C ASN A 661 -4.20 -21.91 -25.71
N ILE A 662 -5.15 -21.46 -24.88
CA ILE A 662 -5.87 -20.21 -25.09
C ILE A 662 -5.17 -19.09 -24.30
N LEU A 663 -4.68 -18.10 -25.03
CA LEU A 663 -4.04 -16.90 -24.51
C LEU A 663 -4.92 -15.68 -24.83
N LEU A 664 -5.12 -14.82 -23.83
CA LEU A 664 -5.94 -13.63 -23.95
C LEU A 664 -5.06 -12.37 -23.95
N SER A 665 -5.43 -11.40 -24.79
CA SER A 665 -4.95 -10.04 -24.65
C SER A 665 -5.56 -9.36 -23.44
N GLN A 666 -5.04 -8.18 -23.12
CA GLN A 666 -5.76 -7.24 -22.28
C GLN A 666 -7.10 -6.84 -22.94
N LYS A 667 -8.07 -6.42 -22.12
CA LYS A 667 -9.34 -5.85 -22.55
C LYS A 667 -9.12 -4.38 -22.91
N VAL A 668 -9.25 -4.05 -24.19
CA VAL A 668 -9.08 -2.69 -24.68
C VAL A 668 -10.44 -2.03 -24.78
N GLY A 669 -10.60 -0.89 -24.10
CA GLY A 669 -11.86 -0.17 -24.09
C GLY A 669 -11.97 0.86 -25.22
N PHE A 670 -13.20 1.06 -25.69
CA PHE A 670 -13.57 2.10 -26.64
C PHE A 670 -15.00 2.60 -26.35
N TYR A 671 -15.32 3.78 -26.85
CA TYR A 671 -16.60 4.44 -26.70
C TYR A 671 -17.32 4.50 -28.04
N VAL A 672 -18.63 4.28 -27.99
CA VAL A 672 -19.56 4.64 -29.05
C VAL A 672 -20.42 5.76 -28.49
N SER A 673 -20.41 6.93 -29.11
CA SER A 673 -21.08 8.14 -28.60
C SER A 673 -21.79 8.87 -29.73
N TYR A 674 -22.84 9.61 -29.42
CA TYR A 674 -23.26 10.69 -30.30
C TYR A 674 -22.30 11.90 -30.18
N PRO A 675 -22.21 12.74 -31.22
CA PRO A 675 -21.37 13.93 -31.21
C PRO A 675 -21.91 15.03 -30.28
N LEU A 676 -20.99 15.80 -29.69
CA LEU A 676 -21.25 17.11 -29.08
C LEU A 676 -20.74 18.19 -30.02
N TYR A 677 -21.65 18.91 -30.65
CA TYR A 677 -21.32 20.00 -31.55
C TYR A 677 -21.11 21.30 -30.78
N ILE A 678 -19.98 21.96 -31.01
CA ILE A 678 -19.66 23.24 -30.38
C ILE A 678 -19.56 24.29 -31.48
N THR A 679 -20.30 25.39 -31.33
CA THR A 679 -20.25 26.53 -32.24
C THR A 679 -19.67 27.75 -31.52
N TRP A 680 -18.83 28.51 -32.24
CA TRP A 680 -18.38 29.84 -31.81
C TRP A 680 -18.93 30.88 -32.77
N THR A 681 -19.60 31.90 -32.23
CA THR A 681 -20.37 32.84 -33.04
C THR A 681 -19.99 34.28 -32.71
N TYR A 682 -19.96 35.13 -33.74
CA TYR A 682 -19.64 36.55 -33.65
C TYR A 682 -20.84 37.40 -34.03
N ASP A 683 -21.26 38.29 -33.13
CA ASP A 683 -22.33 39.26 -33.37
C ASP A 683 -21.72 40.58 -33.83
N TRP A 684 -21.89 40.90 -35.11
CA TRP A 684 -21.40 42.16 -35.65
C TRP A 684 -22.41 43.26 -35.39
N GLU A 685 -22.14 44.10 -34.41
CA GLU A 685 -23.06 45.13 -33.91
C GLU A 685 -23.43 46.24 -34.90
N GLY A 686 -22.82 46.31 -36.09
CA GLY A 686 -23.03 47.39 -37.06
C GLY A 686 -22.18 48.66 -36.81
N TYR A 687 -21.14 48.54 -35.99
CA TYR A 687 -20.08 49.52 -35.79
C TYR A 687 -18.74 49.07 -36.44
N ASP A 688 -17.73 49.93 -36.47
CA ASP A 688 -16.37 49.54 -36.92
C ASP A 688 -15.70 48.64 -35.88
N VAL A 689 -14.84 47.73 -36.35
CA VAL A 689 -14.11 46.74 -35.56
C VAL A 689 -12.62 47.02 -35.61
N SER A 690 -11.90 46.89 -34.50
CA SER A 690 -10.44 47.00 -34.52
C SER A 690 -9.78 45.87 -35.31
N GLY A 691 -8.84 46.19 -36.21
CA GLY A 691 -8.05 45.18 -36.92
C GLY A 691 -7.24 44.27 -35.98
N ALA A 692 -6.82 44.76 -34.80
CA ALA A 692 -6.15 43.95 -33.81
C ALA A 692 -7.07 42.89 -33.18
N TYR A 693 -8.36 43.19 -33.04
CA TYR A 693 -9.36 42.25 -32.53
C TYR A 693 -9.68 41.15 -33.55
N LEU A 694 -9.82 41.53 -34.82
CA LEU A 694 -9.94 40.55 -35.92
C LEU A 694 -8.72 39.62 -36.00
N LYS A 695 -7.52 40.17 -35.83
CA LYS A 695 -6.32 39.35 -35.83
C LYS A 695 -6.29 38.36 -34.66
N ALA A 696 -6.66 38.82 -33.45
CA ALA A 696 -6.72 37.96 -32.28
C ALA A 696 -7.73 36.82 -32.42
N SER A 697 -8.89 37.08 -33.06
CA SER A 697 -9.90 36.05 -33.32
C SER A 697 -9.42 35.00 -34.31
N GLU A 698 -8.70 35.41 -35.37
CA GLU A 698 -8.06 34.47 -36.30
C GLU A 698 -7.06 33.56 -35.60
N ASP A 699 -6.24 34.11 -34.71
CA ASP A 699 -5.18 33.37 -34.04
C ASP A 699 -5.77 32.32 -33.09
N ILE A 700 -6.82 32.67 -32.34
CA ILE A 700 -7.54 31.72 -31.47
C ILE A 700 -8.25 30.64 -32.30
N SER A 701 -8.96 31.03 -33.36
CA SER A 701 -9.65 30.07 -34.26
C SER A 701 -8.66 29.05 -34.84
N ARG A 702 -7.49 29.52 -35.29
CA ARG A 702 -6.42 28.68 -35.83
C ARG A 702 -5.79 27.77 -34.77
N GLU A 703 -5.57 28.29 -33.56
CA GLU A 703 -4.94 27.55 -32.47
C GLU A 703 -5.75 26.33 -32.04
N TYR A 704 -7.08 26.47 -31.96
CA TYR A 704 -7.97 25.38 -31.52
C TYR A 704 -8.69 24.67 -32.67
N GLY A 705 -8.55 25.15 -33.91
CA GLY A 705 -9.26 24.61 -35.07
C GLY A 705 -10.78 24.78 -34.98
N VAL A 706 -11.24 25.89 -34.41
CA VAL A 706 -12.67 26.21 -34.25
C VAL A 706 -13.10 27.23 -35.31
N PRO A 707 -14.06 26.89 -36.20
CA PRO A 707 -14.62 27.86 -37.13
C PRO A 707 -15.55 28.84 -36.41
N ILE A 708 -15.66 30.04 -36.95
CA ILE A 708 -16.52 31.10 -36.41
C ILE A 708 -17.72 31.28 -37.34
N THR A 709 -18.93 31.32 -36.80
CA THR A 709 -20.08 31.85 -37.56
C THR A 709 -20.21 33.34 -37.32
N HIS A 710 -20.05 34.13 -38.38
CA HIS A 710 -20.19 35.58 -38.34
C HIS A 710 -21.62 36.00 -38.65
N PHE A 711 -22.37 36.41 -37.63
CA PHE A 711 -23.65 37.10 -37.80
C PHE A 711 -23.34 38.56 -38.16
N PHE A 712 -23.40 38.87 -39.45
CA PHE A 712 -22.91 40.11 -40.04
C PHE A 712 -24.03 41.14 -40.17
N ASN A 713 -23.73 42.41 -39.87
CA ASN A 713 -24.72 43.49 -39.94
C ASN A 713 -24.43 44.44 -41.11
N PRO A 714 -25.34 44.53 -42.10
CA PRO A 714 -25.13 45.35 -43.31
C PRO A 714 -25.18 46.85 -43.08
N ARG A 715 -25.52 47.32 -41.87
CA ARG A 715 -25.44 48.75 -41.53
C ARG A 715 -24.07 49.35 -41.83
N ILE A 716 -23.01 48.55 -41.80
CA ILE A 716 -21.65 49.03 -42.11
C ILE A 716 -21.52 49.68 -43.50
N PHE A 717 -22.41 49.35 -44.45
CA PHE A 717 -22.40 49.90 -45.81
C PHE A 717 -23.16 51.22 -45.95
N THR A 718 -24.02 51.52 -44.97
CA THR A 718 -25.05 52.56 -45.09
C THR A 718 -24.89 53.66 -44.06
N THR A 719 -24.23 53.37 -42.94
CA THR A 719 -23.94 54.37 -41.90
C THR A 719 -22.87 55.36 -42.34
N SER A 720 -23.02 56.63 -41.93
CA SER A 720 -21.99 57.66 -42.12
C SER A 720 -20.79 57.49 -41.18
N THR A 721 -20.86 56.59 -40.20
CA THR A 721 -19.81 56.39 -39.18
C THR A 721 -18.66 55.48 -39.65
N ILE A 722 -18.84 54.78 -40.77
CA ILE A 722 -17.85 53.86 -41.36
C ILE A 722 -17.63 54.30 -42.81
N THR A 723 -16.37 54.42 -43.22
CA THR A 723 -16.05 54.81 -44.60
C THR A 723 -16.27 53.64 -45.56
N PRO A 724 -16.57 53.88 -46.84
CA PRO A 724 -16.73 52.82 -47.83
C PRO A 724 -15.52 51.88 -47.93
N ASP A 725 -14.30 52.43 -47.91
CA ASP A 725 -13.06 51.63 -47.93
C ASP A 725 -12.95 50.73 -46.69
N ARG A 726 -13.39 51.23 -45.52
CA ARG A 726 -13.37 50.44 -44.29
C ARG A 726 -14.41 49.33 -44.34
N ALA A 727 -15.61 49.61 -44.81
CA ALA A 727 -16.65 48.61 -44.99
C ALA A 727 -16.20 47.52 -45.97
N GLN A 728 -15.58 47.90 -47.10
CA GLN A 728 -15.02 46.96 -48.07
C GLN A 728 -13.94 46.08 -47.45
N TYR A 729 -13.03 46.64 -46.66
CA TYR A 729 -12.00 45.87 -45.95
C TYR A 729 -12.62 44.80 -45.02
N LEU A 730 -13.65 45.16 -44.25
CA LEU A 730 -14.32 44.22 -43.34
C LEU A 730 -15.04 43.11 -44.11
N THR A 731 -15.66 43.45 -45.25
CA THR A 731 -16.29 42.48 -46.15
C THR A 731 -15.26 41.53 -46.77
N ASP A 732 -14.14 42.05 -47.26
CA ASP A 732 -13.06 41.21 -47.82
C ASP A 732 -12.45 40.29 -46.76
N TRP A 733 -12.29 40.81 -45.53
CA TRP A 733 -11.87 40.01 -44.38
C TRP A 733 -12.85 38.86 -44.12
N LEU A 734 -14.16 39.14 -44.08
CA LEU A 734 -15.20 38.12 -43.90
C LEU A 734 -15.17 37.07 -45.02
N ARG A 735 -15.06 37.48 -46.29
CA ARG A 735 -14.96 36.54 -47.41
C ARG A 735 -13.75 35.62 -47.28
N ASN A 736 -12.61 36.15 -46.85
CA ASN A 736 -11.41 35.34 -46.61
C ASN A 736 -11.61 34.31 -45.50
N ARG A 737 -12.38 34.67 -44.45
CA ARG A 737 -12.76 33.73 -43.39
C ARG A 737 -13.71 32.64 -43.91
N MET A 738 -14.74 33.01 -44.66
CA MET A 738 -15.66 32.03 -45.27
C MET A 738 -14.93 31.03 -46.19
N ASN A 739 -13.92 31.49 -46.94
CA ASN A 739 -13.13 30.64 -47.83
C ASN A 739 -12.33 29.55 -47.09
N ILE A 740 -12.13 29.68 -45.77
CA ILE A 740 -11.46 28.67 -44.94
C ILE A 740 -12.43 27.91 -44.02
N GLY A 741 -13.74 28.06 -44.23
CA GLY A 741 -14.77 27.28 -43.55
C GLY A 741 -15.51 27.99 -42.41
N ASP A 742 -15.33 29.30 -42.22
CA ASP A 742 -16.17 30.06 -41.28
C ASP A 742 -17.60 30.22 -41.82
N GLY A 743 -18.57 30.26 -40.89
CA GLY A 743 -19.99 30.40 -41.19
C GLY A 743 -20.44 31.86 -41.32
N TYR A 744 -21.63 32.07 -41.88
CA TYR A 744 -22.16 33.40 -42.20
C TYR A 744 -23.67 33.51 -42.00
N GLY A 745 -24.11 34.50 -41.23
CA GLY A 745 -25.52 34.80 -40.98
C GLY A 745 -25.79 36.30 -40.90
N LEU A 746 -27.06 36.66 -40.72
CA LEU A 746 -27.51 38.05 -40.59
C LEU A 746 -27.65 38.45 -39.12
N HIS A 747 -27.07 39.59 -38.74
CA HIS A 747 -27.31 40.24 -37.45
C HIS A 747 -27.94 41.61 -37.66
N LEU A 748 -28.97 41.97 -36.90
CA LEU A 748 -29.58 43.28 -36.98
C LEU A 748 -29.95 43.87 -35.62
N HIS A 749 -29.46 45.09 -35.40
CA HIS A 749 -30.00 46.04 -34.44
C HIS A 749 -30.89 47.06 -35.16
N MET A 750 -31.83 47.67 -34.43
CA MET A 750 -32.85 48.56 -34.99
C MET A 750 -32.39 50.03 -35.07
N PHE A 751 -31.18 50.25 -35.59
CA PHE A 751 -30.62 51.58 -35.79
C PHE A 751 -31.54 52.46 -36.63
N TYR A 752 -31.71 53.72 -36.22
CA TYR A 752 -32.65 54.64 -36.85
C TYR A 752 -32.33 54.89 -38.32
N ASP A 753 -31.05 55.07 -38.64
CA ASP A 753 -30.60 55.29 -40.02
C ASP A 753 -30.92 54.09 -40.93
N PHE A 754 -30.70 52.87 -40.45
CA PHE A 754 -30.96 51.66 -41.22
C PHE A 754 -32.45 51.35 -41.36
N VAL A 755 -33.24 51.55 -40.30
CA VAL A 755 -34.70 51.37 -40.32
C VAL A 755 -35.36 52.38 -41.25
N GLU A 756 -34.93 53.65 -41.21
CA GLU A 756 -35.41 54.67 -42.14
C GLU A 756 -35.04 54.33 -43.60
N LEU A 757 -33.82 53.82 -43.82
CA LEU A 757 -33.37 53.38 -45.14
C LEU A 757 -34.22 52.21 -45.71
N SER A 758 -34.79 51.37 -44.86
CA SER A 758 -35.72 50.31 -45.30
C SER A 758 -37.14 50.80 -45.58
N GLY A 759 -37.40 52.10 -45.45
CA GLY A 759 -38.72 52.69 -45.64
C GLY A 759 -39.67 52.52 -44.45
N VAL A 760 -39.16 52.09 -43.29
CA VAL A 760 -39.92 51.91 -42.06
C VAL A 760 -39.67 53.10 -41.13
N THR A 761 -40.70 53.56 -40.43
CA THR A 761 -40.52 54.67 -39.46
C THR A 761 -39.79 54.14 -38.21
N PRO A 762 -38.64 54.73 -37.81
CA PRO A 762 -37.91 54.29 -36.62
C PRO A 762 -38.74 54.43 -35.33
N LYS A 763 -38.81 53.35 -34.55
CA LYS A 763 -39.44 53.33 -33.21
C LYS A 763 -38.39 53.67 -32.16
N LYS A 764 -38.80 54.41 -31.12
CA LYS A 764 -37.90 54.82 -30.02
C LYS A 764 -38.01 53.96 -28.75
N GLU A 765 -39.08 53.18 -28.67
CA GLU A 765 -39.43 52.33 -27.53
C GLU A 765 -40.12 51.03 -28.01
N PRO A 766 -40.06 49.94 -27.23
CA PRO A 766 -39.23 49.80 -26.04
C PRO A 766 -37.72 49.77 -26.37
N ARG A 767 -36.90 50.33 -25.48
CA ARG A 767 -35.42 50.24 -25.54
C ARG A 767 -34.79 49.84 -24.21
N TRP A 768 -33.68 49.11 -24.25
CA TRP A 768 -33.03 48.62 -23.02
C TRP A 768 -32.15 49.66 -22.31
N ASP A 769 -31.74 50.73 -22.98
CA ASP A 769 -30.96 51.82 -22.38
C ASP A 769 -31.83 53.00 -21.94
N LYS A 770 -31.43 53.69 -20.87
CA LYS A 770 -32.17 54.87 -20.37
C LYS A 770 -32.07 56.04 -21.34
N ALA A 771 -30.87 56.33 -21.81
CA ALA A 771 -30.63 57.39 -22.77
C ALA A 771 -31.16 56.99 -24.16
N GLU A 772 -31.77 57.95 -24.85
CA GLU A 772 -32.08 57.79 -26.27
C GLU A 772 -30.76 57.85 -27.06
N GLY A 773 -30.52 56.84 -27.90
CA GLY A 773 -29.32 56.69 -28.72
C GLY A 773 -29.60 56.79 -30.21
N ASP A 774 -28.86 56.04 -31.01
CA ASP A 774 -28.96 55.93 -32.47
C ASP A 774 -29.92 54.81 -32.93
N GLY A 775 -30.69 54.23 -32.01
CA GLY A 775 -31.57 53.08 -32.24
C GLY A 775 -30.94 51.73 -31.92
N TYR A 776 -29.64 51.67 -31.58
CA TYR A 776 -28.96 50.44 -31.17
C TYR A 776 -29.73 49.62 -30.13
N SER A 777 -30.29 50.32 -29.14
CA SER A 777 -30.97 49.70 -27.98
C SER A 777 -32.46 49.43 -28.14
N VAL A 778 -33.02 49.73 -29.31
CA VAL A 778 -34.43 49.46 -29.60
C VAL A 778 -34.62 47.98 -29.91
N LEU A 779 -35.62 47.38 -29.28
CA LEU A 779 -35.89 45.96 -29.39
C LEU A 779 -36.36 45.62 -30.82
N THR A 780 -35.83 44.55 -31.41
CA THR A 780 -36.33 43.97 -32.68
C THR A 780 -37.83 43.70 -32.62
N SER A 781 -38.30 43.16 -31.49
CA SER A 781 -39.71 42.88 -31.20
C SER A 781 -40.62 44.12 -31.06
N ALA A 782 -40.07 45.35 -31.13
CA ALA A 782 -40.88 46.56 -31.23
C ALA A 782 -41.58 46.69 -32.59
N TYR A 783 -41.05 46.05 -33.63
CA TYR A 783 -41.55 46.11 -34.99
C TYR A 783 -42.51 44.95 -35.29
N SER A 784 -43.55 45.24 -36.07
CA SER A 784 -44.50 44.24 -36.55
C SER A 784 -43.84 43.31 -37.56
N LYS A 785 -44.46 42.15 -37.80
CA LYS A 785 -43.98 41.18 -38.79
C LYS A 785 -43.72 41.80 -40.16
N ASP A 786 -44.64 42.63 -40.67
CA ASP A 786 -44.51 43.24 -41.99
C ASP A 786 -43.42 44.32 -42.04
N GLU A 787 -43.27 45.12 -40.97
CA GLU A 787 -42.15 46.07 -40.83
C GLU A 787 -40.80 45.33 -40.78
N LEU A 788 -40.71 44.25 -40.01
CA LEU A 788 -39.51 43.42 -39.92
C LEU A 788 -39.15 42.81 -41.27
N LYS A 789 -40.14 42.35 -42.04
CA LYS A 789 -39.88 41.83 -43.39
C LYS A 789 -39.23 42.90 -44.29
N GLN A 790 -39.73 44.14 -44.25
CA GLN A 790 -39.13 45.23 -45.02
C GLN A 790 -37.69 45.54 -44.58
N ILE A 791 -37.44 45.61 -43.27
CA ILE A 791 -36.10 45.85 -42.71
C ILE A 791 -35.13 44.73 -43.11
N ILE A 792 -35.53 43.47 -42.94
CA ILE A 792 -34.68 42.31 -43.23
C ILE A 792 -34.47 42.15 -44.74
N SER A 793 -35.48 42.34 -45.58
CA SER A 793 -35.29 42.32 -47.04
C SER A 793 -34.34 43.42 -47.50
N LYS A 794 -34.38 44.61 -46.88
CA LYS A 794 -33.40 45.67 -47.16
C LYS A 794 -31.99 45.23 -46.76
N ALA A 795 -31.82 44.60 -45.60
CA ALA A 795 -30.55 44.04 -45.15
C ALA A 795 -29.98 42.99 -46.12
N MET A 796 -30.82 42.04 -46.56
CA MET A 796 -30.42 41.03 -47.55
C MET A 796 -30.01 41.66 -48.88
N SER A 797 -30.75 42.66 -49.36
CA SER A 797 -30.41 43.41 -50.57
C SER A 797 -29.07 44.15 -50.44
N GLU A 798 -28.77 44.75 -49.29
CA GLU A 798 -27.47 45.39 -49.07
C GLU A 798 -26.32 44.38 -49.07
N LEU A 799 -26.51 43.18 -48.50
CA LEU A 799 -25.50 42.11 -48.53
C LEU A 799 -25.28 41.59 -49.96
N GLU A 800 -26.37 41.38 -50.71
CA GLU A 800 -26.34 40.95 -52.11
C GLU A 800 -25.63 41.98 -53.00
N ASN A 801 -25.88 43.27 -52.79
CA ASN A 801 -25.19 44.36 -53.51
C ASN A 801 -23.66 44.33 -53.30
N GLN A 802 -23.20 43.77 -52.18
CA GLN A 802 -21.78 43.57 -51.87
C GLN A 802 -21.28 42.20 -52.32
N GLY A 803 -22.08 41.40 -53.03
CA GLY A 803 -21.70 40.06 -53.51
C GLY A 803 -21.47 39.05 -52.38
N LEU A 804 -22.08 39.25 -51.21
CA LEU A 804 -22.15 38.24 -50.16
C LEU A 804 -23.30 37.26 -50.47
N PRO A 805 -23.19 35.99 -50.05
CA PRO A 805 -24.29 35.04 -50.21
C PRO A 805 -25.52 35.48 -49.39
N GLU A 806 -26.67 34.94 -49.76
CA GLU A 806 -27.89 35.11 -48.99
C GLU A 806 -27.73 34.45 -47.60
N PRO A 807 -28.02 35.16 -46.50
CA PRO A 807 -27.86 34.60 -45.16
C PRO A 807 -28.98 33.60 -44.84
N GLU A 808 -28.62 32.38 -44.41
CA GLU A 808 -29.58 31.33 -44.05
C GLU A 808 -29.99 31.36 -42.57
N ILE A 809 -29.19 32.03 -41.73
CA ILE A 809 -29.37 32.07 -40.28
C ILE A 809 -29.41 33.52 -39.81
N TYR A 810 -30.30 33.81 -38.88
CA TYR A 810 -30.50 35.13 -38.30
C TYR A 810 -30.16 35.16 -36.81
N ARG A 811 -29.77 36.34 -36.32
CA ARG A 811 -29.70 36.67 -34.89
C ARG A 811 -30.18 38.09 -34.64
N ALA A 812 -31.16 38.24 -33.74
CA ALA A 812 -31.67 39.54 -33.33
C ALA A 812 -30.69 40.26 -32.41
N GLY A 813 -30.55 41.57 -32.60
CA GLY A 813 -29.83 42.45 -31.68
C GLY A 813 -30.36 42.33 -30.25
N GLY A 814 -29.46 42.14 -29.30
CA GLY A 814 -29.78 41.90 -27.90
C GLY A 814 -30.66 40.66 -27.64
N TRP A 815 -30.73 39.71 -28.58
CA TRP A 815 -31.57 38.50 -28.51
C TRP A 815 -33.08 38.77 -28.36
N PHE A 816 -33.57 39.92 -28.84
CA PHE A 816 -34.97 40.33 -28.68
C PHE A 816 -35.91 39.88 -29.81
N SER A 817 -35.66 38.72 -30.43
CA SER A 817 -36.64 38.07 -31.30
C SER A 817 -37.80 37.51 -30.46
N ASN A 818 -39.01 37.65 -30.98
CA ASN A 818 -40.22 37.03 -30.44
C ASN A 818 -40.89 36.19 -31.53
N ILE A 819 -42.02 35.55 -31.21
CA ILE A 819 -42.73 34.70 -32.17
C ILE A 819 -43.09 35.40 -33.50
N GLU A 820 -43.41 36.69 -33.47
CA GLU A 820 -43.70 37.45 -34.71
C GLU A 820 -42.44 37.72 -35.52
N THR A 821 -41.29 37.89 -34.86
CA THR A 821 -39.98 37.94 -35.51
C THR A 821 -39.68 36.62 -36.23
N LEU A 822 -39.90 35.49 -35.55
CA LEU A 822 -39.65 34.17 -36.14
C LEU A 822 -40.57 33.88 -37.34
N LYS A 823 -41.83 34.31 -37.29
CA LYS A 823 -42.75 34.23 -38.45
C LYS A 823 -42.29 35.09 -39.62
N ALA A 824 -41.73 36.27 -39.37
CA ALA A 824 -41.15 37.10 -40.42
C ALA A 824 -39.98 36.39 -41.10
N LEU A 825 -39.09 35.77 -40.31
CA LEU A 825 -37.93 35.02 -40.79
C LEU A 825 -38.34 33.79 -41.63
N GLU A 826 -39.32 33.02 -41.16
CA GLU A 826 -39.89 31.88 -41.91
C GLU A 826 -40.45 32.34 -43.27
N GLU A 827 -41.21 33.43 -43.32
CA GLU A 827 -41.78 33.97 -44.57
C GLU A 827 -40.72 34.54 -45.53
N LEU A 828 -39.53 34.85 -45.01
CA LEU A 828 -38.38 35.31 -45.79
C LEU A 828 -37.44 34.17 -46.19
N GLY A 829 -37.71 32.93 -45.77
CA GLY A 829 -36.94 31.77 -46.18
C GLY A 829 -35.67 31.50 -45.35
N PHE A 830 -35.51 32.12 -44.18
CA PHE A 830 -34.43 31.74 -43.26
C PHE A 830 -34.61 30.30 -42.79
N GLY A 831 -33.50 29.56 -42.69
CA GLY A 831 -33.49 28.19 -42.19
C GLY A 831 -33.40 28.12 -40.66
N ALA A 832 -32.74 29.10 -40.03
CA ALA A 832 -32.63 29.15 -38.57
C ALA A 832 -32.62 30.55 -37.95
N ASP A 833 -33.10 30.64 -36.71
CA ASP A 833 -32.78 31.72 -35.77
C ASP A 833 -31.81 31.17 -34.72
N SER A 834 -30.91 32.02 -34.25
CA SER A 834 -30.05 31.71 -33.12
C SER A 834 -30.11 32.85 -32.12
N SER A 835 -31.33 33.23 -31.72
CA SER A 835 -31.53 34.28 -30.71
C SER A 835 -31.95 33.70 -29.36
N GLY A 836 -32.45 32.46 -29.33
CA GLY A 836 -32.86 31.79 -28.10
C GLY A 836 -31.73 31.65 -27.10
N ARG A 837 -32.02 31.96 -25.84
CA ARG A 837 -31.05 31.85 -24.73
C ARG A 837 -31.76 31.62 -23.40
N THR A 838 -30.96 31.34 -22.38
CA THR A 838 -31.43 31.31 -20.98
C THR A 838 -32.03 32.65 -20.55
N ALA A 839 -33.02 32.63 -19.66
CA ALA A 839 -33.71 33.83 -19.20
C ALA A 839 -32.77 34.94 -18.75
N TYR A 840 -33.08 36.17 -19.16
CA TYR A 840 -32.24 37.33 -18.92
C TYR A 840 -33.05 38.62 -18.78
N LYS A 841 -32.42 39.62 -18.17
CA LYS A 841 -32.84 41.02 -18.21
C LYS A 841 -31.72 41.84 -18.81
N PHE A 842 -32.07 42.78 -19.69
CA PHE A 842 -31.10 43.50 -20.49
C PHE A 842 -31.10 45.00 -20.26
N GLY A 843 -29.91 45.59 -20.34
CA GLY A 843 -29.69 47.03 -20.27
C GLY A 843 -30.09 47.71 -18.96
N GLN A 844 -29.98 49.03 -18.94
CA GLN A 844 -30.27 49.87 -17.76
C GLN A 844 -31.75 49.93 -17.39
N ASN A 845 -32.64 49.66 -18.35
CA ASN A 845 -34.08 49.55 -18.14
C ASN A 845 -34.50 48.15 -17.64
N SER A 846 -33.56 47.20 -17.55
CA SER A 846 -33.81 45.84 -17.04
C SER A 846 -34.97 45.13 -17.74
N ILE A 847 -35.05 45.28 -19.06
CA ILE A 847 -36.12 44.70 -19.87
C ILE A 847 -35.97 43.18 -19.89
N ALA A 848 -37.04 42.46 -19.58
CA ALA A 848 -37.07 41.01 -19.67
C ALA A 848 -37.03 40.55 -21.13
N GLY A 849 -36.15 39.59 -21.43
CA GLY A 849 -36.11 38.93 -22.73
C GLY A 849 -37.34 38.07 -22.99
N HIS A 850 -37.55 37.70 -24.25
CA HIS A 850 -38.63 36.80 -24.68
C HIS A 850 -38.28 35.31 -24.54
N TRP A 851 -37.03 35.01 -24.18
CA TRP A 851 -36.48 33.67 -24.15
C TRP A 851 -36.25 33.19 -22.71
N ASP A 852 -36.58 31.92 -22.45
CA ASP A 852 -36.40 31.23 -21.18
C ASP A 852 -35.99 29.77 -21.43
N LEU A 853 -34.88 29.61 -22.16
CA LEU A 853 -34.35 28.29 -22.49
C LEU A 853 -33.52 27.70 -21.35
N SER A 854 -33.37 26.38 -21.35
CA SER A 854 -32.48 25.68 -20.44
C SER A 854 -31.03 25.73 -20.95
N PRO A 855 -30.02 25.70 -20.05
CA PRO A 855 -28.62 25.43 -20.43
C PRO A 855 -28.41 24.11 -21.19
N LEU A 856 -29.40 23.21 -21.14
CA LEU A 856 -29.41 21.92 -21.83
C LEU A 856 -30.29 21.91 -23.09
N SER A 857 -30.94 23.03 -23.44
CA SER A 857 -31.77 23.11 -24.64
C SER A 857 -30.96 22.75 -25.88
N GLN A 858 -31.50 21.87 -26.71
CA GLN A 858 -30.93 21.43 -27.98
C GLN A 858 -31.69 22.08 -29.14
N PRO A 859 -31.14 22.18 -30.36
CA PRO A 859 -31.85 22.78 -31.48
C PRO A 859 -33.20 22.11 -31.74
N TYR A 860 -34.21 22.93 -32.04
CA TYR A 860 -35.60 22.51 -32.15
C TYR A 860 -36.39 23.43 -33.07
N PHE A 861 -37.53 22.96 -33.59
CA PHE A 861 -38.47 23.80 -34.32
C PHE A 861 -39.47 24.43 -33.35
N PRO A 862 -39.49 25.76 -33.17
CA PRO A 862 -40.38 26.42 -32.22
C PRO A 862 -41.85 26.29 -32.60
N SER A 863 -42.73 26.24 -31.60
CA SER A 863 -44.18 26.30 -31.79
C SER A 863 -44.58 27.64 -32.41
N ARG A 864 -45.61 27.64 -33.28
CA ARG A 864 -46.15 28.88 -33.89
C ARG A 864 -46.73 29.88 -32.88
N THR A 865 -46.92 29.47 -31.63
CA THR A 865 -47.52 30.30 -30.56
C THR A 865 -46.59 30.56 -29.37
N ASP A 866 -45.47 29.85 -29.27
CA ASP A 866 -44.52 30.00 -28.16
C ASP A 866 -43.11 29.63 -28.64
N GLN A 867 -42.23 30.61 -28.74
CA GLN A 867 -40.87 30.37 -29.22
C GLN A 867 -40.05 29.49 -28.27
N ASN A 868 -40.39 29.40 -26.98
CA ASN A 868 -39.63 28.62 -26.00
C ASN A 868 -39.96 27.12 -25.98
N ALA A 869 -40.99 26.71 -26.73
CA ALA A 869 -41.50 25.35 -26.71
C ALA A 869 -41.43 24.71 -28.11
N PRO A 870 -40.98 23.45 -28.24
CA PRO A 870 -41.09 22.71 -29.48
C PRO A 870 -42.55 22.30 -29.76
N SER A 871 -42.87 22.02 -31.02
CA SER A 871 -44.17 21.46 -31.42
C SER A 871 -44.01 20.45 -32.56
N LEU A 872 -44.74 19.32 -32.51
CA LEU A 872 -44.66 18.29 -33.56
C LEU A 872 -45.61 18.54 -34.73
N SER A 873 -46.69 19.31 -34.53
CA SER A 873 -47.75 19.51 -35.53
C SER A 873 -48.04 20.96 -35.86
N ASN A 874 -47.64 21.89 -34.99
CA ASN A 874 -47.87 23.32 -35.16
C ASN A 874 -46.59 24.11 -34.84
N HIS A 875 -45.54 23.84 -35.63
CA HIS A 875 -44.25 24.51 -35.50
C HIS A 875 -43.98 25.44 -36.70
N LEU A 876 -42.97 26.29 -36.53
CA LEU A 876 -42.35 27.02 -37.63
C LEU A 876 -41.38 26.09 -38.38
N ASN A 877 -41.23 26.29 -39.68
CA ASN A 877 -40.20 25.71 -40.52
C ASN A 877 -38.89 26.53 -40.40
N LEU A 878 -38.54 26.88 -39.16
CA LEU A 878 -37.38 27.66 -38.79
C LEU A 878 -36.77 26.97 -37.57
N LEU A 879 -35.51 26.53 -37.68
CA LEU A 879 -34.81 25.90 -36.57
C LEU A 879 -34.35 26.97 -35.58
N GLU A 880 -34.61 26.80 -34.29
CA GLU A 880 -33.95 27.59 -33.25
C GLU A 880 -32.65 26.87 -32.85
N ILE A 881 -31.52 27.58 -32.92
CA ILE A 881 -30.19 27.13 -32.47
C ILE A 881 -29.83 27.89 -31.18
N PRO A 882 -30.00 27.27 -30.00
CA PRO A 882 -29.86 27.97 -28.72
C PRO A 882 -28.45 28.52 -28.45
N ASN A 883 -28.40 29.67 -27.79
CA ASN A 883 -27.21 30.28 -27.16
C ASN A 883 -27.08 29.85 -25.70
N ASN A 884 -27.04 28.54 -25.50
CA ASN A 884 -26.97 27.89 -24.20
C ASN A 884 -25.55 27.84 -23.60
N GLY A 885 -24.51 28.16 -24.38
CA GLY A 885 -23.10 28.23 -23.93
C GLY A 885 -22.70 29.57 -23.31
N THR A 886 -23.55 30.59 -23.41
CA THR A 886 -23.32 31.97 -22.93
C THR A 886 -22.25 32.74 -23.72
N ASP A 887 -22.03 34.01 -23.36
CA ASP A 887 -21.16 34.93 -24.08
C ASP A 887 -19.91 35.35 -23.28
N SER A 888 -18.83 35.61 -24.00
CA SER A 888 -17.55 36.02 -23.41
C SER A 888 -17.54 37.44 -22.80
N TYR A 889 -18.61 38.23 -23.00
CA TYR A 889 -18.69 39.60 -22.52
C TYR A 889 -19.11 39.64 -21.05
N TRP A 890 -20.24 39.04 -20.70
CA TRP A 890 -20.75 39.01 -19.32
C TRP A 890 -20.25 37.84 -18.49
N PHE A 891 -19.88 36.72 -19.10
CA PHE A 891 -19.55 35.50 -18.36
C PHE A 891 -18.04 35.28 -18.25
N SER A 892 -17.63 34.69 -17.14
CA SER A 892 -16.28 34.18 -16.94
C SER A 892 -16.04 32.89 -17.73
N ALA A 893 -14.77 32.51 -17.91
CA ALA A 893 -14.42 31.23 -18.52
C ALA A 893 -14.95 30.05 -17.70
N SER A 894 -14.91 30.11 -16.37
CA SER A 894 -15.45 29.08 -15.49
C SER A 894 -16.94 28.86 -15.68
N GLU A 895 -17.74 29.93 -15.79
CA GLU A 895 -19.18 29.81 -16.04
C GLU A 895 -19.48 29.20 -17.42
N MET A 896 -18.71 29.57 -18.45
CA MET A 896 -18.81 28.94 -19.78
C MET A 896 -18.43 27.45 -19.73
N ILE A 897 -17.38 27.09 -18.98
CA ILE A 897 -16.98 25.68 -18.76
C ILE A 897 -18.06 24.92 -17.98
N GLU A 898 -18.76 25.54 -17.04
CA GLU A 898 -19.91 24.93 -16.36
C GLU A 898 -21.05 24.62 -17.35
N ARG A 899 -21.31 25.48 -18.34
CA ARG A 899 -22.28 25.18 -19.42
C ARG A 899 -21.86 23.98 -20.26
N PHE A 900 -20.57 23.85 -20.55
CA PHE A 900 -20.03 22.66 -21.22
C PHE A 900 -20.25 21.40 -20.38
N ASN A 901 -19.84 21.43 -19.10
CA ASN A 901 -19.92 20.29 -18.19
C ASN A 901 -21.37 19.86 -17.91
N ALA A 902 -22.33 20.80 -17.98
CA ALA A 902 -23.75 20.46 -17.92
C ALA A 902 -24.21 19.61 -19.12
N ASN A 903 -23.62 19.83 -20.30
CA ASN A 903 -23.96 19.10 -21.52
C ASN A 903 -23.17 17.80 -21.68
N PHE A 904 -21.97 17.70 -21.11
CA PHE A 904 -21.08 16.54 -21.20
C PHE A 904 -20.38 16.20 -19.87
N THR A 905 -20.67 15.00 -19.35
CA THR A 905 -20.18 14.50 -18.06
C THR A 905 -19.07 13.45 -18.22
N ASN A 906 -18.23 13.56 -19.26
CA ASN A 906 -17.18 12.59 -19.58
C ASN A 906 -17.68 11.15 -19.79
N GLN A 907 -18.90 11.00 -20.32
CA GLN A 907 -19.53 9.72 -20.64
C GLN A 907 -20.07 9.77 -22.08
N PRO A 908 -20.15 8.64 -22.78
CA PRO A 908 -20.72 8.59 -24.12
C PRO A 908 -22.13 9.19 -24.16
N LEU A 909 -22.35 10.13 -25.07
CA LEU A 909 -23.63 10.78 -25.24
C LEU A 909 -24.61 9.82 -25.90
N LYS A 910 -25.82 9.77 -25.35
CA LYS A 910 -26.91 8.91 -25.82
C LYS A 910 -27.69 9.49 -27.00
N GLU A 911 -27.49 10.77 -27.28
CA GLU A 911 -28.12 11.55 -28.34
C GLU A 911 -27.16 12.69 -28.75
N LYS A 912 -27.28 13.18 -29.98
CA LYS A 912 -26.48 14.32 -30.44
C LYS A 912 -26.83 15.56 -29.64
N LYS A 913 -25.82 16.34 -29.30
CA LYS A 913 -25.98 17.60 -28.54
C LYS A 913 -25.25 18.74 -29.20
N GLN A 914 -25.62 19.96 -28.82
CA GLN A 914 -25.09 21.20 -29.36
C GLN A 914 -24.95 22.26 -28.23
N LEU A 915 -23.90 23.08 -28.33
CA LEU A 915 -23.65 24.21 -27.44
C LEU A 915 -23.07 25.40 -28.22
N THR A 916 -23.71 26.57 -28.11
CA THR A 916 -23.26 27.80 -28.80
C THR A 916 -22.62 28.78 -27.83
N TYR A 917 -21.40 29.21 -28.14
CA TYR A 917 -20.71 30.32 -27.49
C TYR A 917 -20.72 31.57 -28.36
N LEU A 918 -20.80 32.73 -27.71
CA LEU A 918 -20.87 34.02 -28.38
C LEU A 918 -19.75 34.96 -27.95
N SER A 919 -19.25 35.73 -28.91
CA SER A 919 -18.35 36.86 -28.70
C SER A 919 -18.75 38.02 -29.61
N HIS A 920 -18.15 39.18 -29.37
CA HIS A 920 -18.37 40.36 -30.19
C HIS A 920 -17.03 40.85 -30.73
N PRO A 921 -16.85 40.99 -32.06
CA PRO A 921 -15.60 41.46 -32.62
C PRO A 921 -15.26 42.89 -32.14
N HIS A 922 -16.28 43.71 -31.83
CA HIS A 922 -16.15 45.08 -31.34
C HIS A 922 -15.53 45.21 -29.95
N TRP A 923 -15.76 44.21 -29.09
CA TRP A 923 -15.36 44.27 -27.68
C TRP A 923 -14.28 43.25 -27.30
N PHE A 924 -13.70 42.55 -28.28
CA PHE A 924 -12.74 41.45 -28.16
C PHE A 924 -11.35 41.87 -27.64
N LYS A 925 -11.35 42.61 -26.54
CA LYS A 925 -10.20 43.06 -25.76
C LYS A 925 -9.50 41.87 -25.10
N GLN A 926 -8.30 42.12 -24.58
CA GLN A 926 -7.45 41.09 -23.97
C GLN A 926 -8.18 40.19 -22.96
N SER A 927 -9.08 40.74 -22.14
CA SER A 927 -9.83 39.94 -21.16
C SER A 927 -10.79 38.93 -21.80
N GLU A 928 -11.46 39.29 -22.90
CA GLU A 928 -12.34 38.35 -23.62
C GLU A 928 -11.52 37.28 -24.35
N GLN A 929 -10.40 37.69 -24.95
CA GLN A 929 -9.46 36.76 -25.58
C GLN A 929 -8.94 35.71 -24.59
N SER A 930 -8.55 36.14 -23.38
CA SER A 930 -8.10 35.23 -22.32
C SER A 930 -9.21 34.25 -21.90
N ARG A 931 -10.46 34.72 -21.74
CA ARG A 931 -11.59 33.85 -21.38
C ARG A 931 -11.87 32.80 -22.46
N ILE A 932 -11.84 33.20 -23.73
CA ILE A 932 -12.06 32.29 -24.85
C ILE A 932 -10.92 31.27 -25.00
N ARG A 933 -9.66 31.68 -24.80
CA ARG A 933 -8.52 30.76 -24.78
C ARG A 933 -8.62 29.73 -23.66
N GLU A 934 -9.02 30.17 -22.46
CA GLU A 934 -9.24 29.26 -21.34
C GLU A 934 -10.37 28.27 -21.64
N LEU A 935 -11.49 28.74 -22.19
CA LEU A 935 -12.61 27.91 -22.60
C LEU A 935 -12.22 26.86 -23.65
N PHE A 936 -11.67 27.27 -24.79
CA PHE A 936 -11.31 26.32 -25.85
C PHE A 936 -10.09 25.46 -25.50
N GLY A 937 -9.18 25.95 -24.66
CA GLY A 937 -8.12 25.14 -24.07
C GLY A 937 -8.67 24.03 -23.17
N TYR A 938 -9.80 24.27 -22.48
CA TYR A 938 -10.51 23.24 -21.74
C TYR A 938 -11.26 22.27 -22.67
N ILE A 939 -12.07 22.78 -23.60
CA ILE A 939 -12.90 21.97 -24.51
C ILE A 939 -12.04 21.09 -25.43
N ALA A 940 -10.88 21.59 -25.89
CA ALA A 940 -9.98 20.85 -26.78
C ALA A 940 -9.50 19.51 -26.21
N LYS A 941 -9.54 19.33 -24.88
CA LYS A 941 -9.24 18.05 -24.21
C LYS A 941 -10.22 16.93 -24.57
N TYR A 942 -11.35 17.27 -25.17
CA TYR A 942 -12.43 16.35 -25.53
C TYR A 942 -12.69 16.30 -27.04
N ASN A 943 -11.74 16.80 -27.85
CA ASN A 943 -11.90 16.84 -29.30
C ASN A 943 -11.85 15.43 -29.90
N ASN A 944 -12.75 15.16 -30.86
CA ASN A 944 -12.79 13.87 -31.53
C ASN A 944 -11.66 13.69 -32.54
N SER A 945 -11.17 14.79 -33.14
CA SER A 945 -10.05 14.72 -34.09
C SER A 945 -8.74 14.26 -33.43
N SER A 946 -8.59 14.49 -32.11
CA SER A 946 -7.50 13.97 -31.29
C SER A 946 -7.88 12.69 -30.53
N ASP A 947 -9.00 12.04 -30.90
CA ASP A 947 -9.52 10.82 -30.28
C ASP A 947 -9.67 10.90 -28.74
N SER A 948 -9.96 12.10 -28.24
CA SER A 948 -9.98 12.40 -26.80
C SER A 948 -11.40 12.57 -26.24
N GLY A 949 -12.40 12.78 -27.10
CA GLY A 949 -13.80 12.90 -26.70
C GLY A 949 -14.76 12.97 -27.89
N PRO A 950 -16.04 13.31 -27.65
CA PRO A 950 -17.06 13.41 -28.68
C PRO A 950 -17.24 14.81 -29.27
N VAL A 951 -16.38 15.77 -28.91
CA VAL A 951 -16.53 17.16 -29.35
C VAL A 951 -16.16 17.30 -30.82
N ILE A 952 -17.02 17.99 -31.58
CA ILE A 952 -16.77 18.43 -32.95
C ILE A 952 -17.07 19.94 -33.01
N TYR A 953 -16.10 20.71 -33.48
CA TYR A 953 -16.32 22.14 -33.78
C TYR A 953 -17.00 22.28 -35.15
N VAL A 954 -18.08 23.07 -35.19
CA VAL A 954 -18.87 23.31 -36.40
C VAL A 954 -19.39 24.74 -36.43
N THR A 955 -19.87 25.16 -37.58
CA THR A 955 -20.60 26.42 -37.79
C THR A 955 -22.09 26.25 -37.47
N SER A 956 -22.82 27.35 -37.25
CA SER A 956 -24.28 27.30 -37.09
C SER A 956 -25.00 26.78 -38.34
N GLN A 957 -24.44 26.98 -39.53
CA GLN A 957 -24.95 26.45 -40.81
C GLN A 957 -24.89 24.94 -40.83
N GLU A 958 -23.77 24.36 -40.37
CA GLU A 958 -23.67 22.92 -40.23
C GLU A 958 -24.65 22.38 -39.18
N ILE A 959 -24.93 23.11 -38.10
CA ILE A 959 -25.99 22.71 -37.14
C ILE A 959 -27.35 22.66 -37.81
N LEU A 960 -27.71 23.67 -38.61
CA LEU A 960 -28.94 23.67 -39.38
C LEU A 960 -29.04 22.42 -40.26
N ASP A 961 -27.98 22.11 -41.01
CA ASP A 961 -27.89 20.90 -41.83
C ASP A 961 -28.04 19.60 -41.02
N ILE A 962 -27.41 19.52 -39.85
CA ILE A 962 -27.41 18.31 -39.01
C ILE A 962 -28.77 18.07 -38.35
N TRP A 963 -29.55 19.12 -38.05
CA TRP A 963 -30.85 19.00 -37.39
C TRP A 963 -32.04 18.96 -38.35
N THR A 964 -31.84 19.31 -39.62
CA THR A 964 -32.88 19.23 -40.66
C THR A 964 -32.83 17.93 -41.46
N LYS A 965 -31.67 17.25 -41.49
CA LYS A 965 -31.50 15.89 -42.02
C LYS A 965 -31.88 14.85 -40.97
#